data_AF-A0A3D9MCT8-F1
#
_entry.id   AF-A0A3D9MCT8-F1
#
_cell.length_a   1.000
_cell.length_b   1.000
_cell.length_c   1.000
_cell.angle_alpha   90.00
_cell.angle_beta   90.00
_cell.angle_gamma   90.00
#
_symmetry.space_group_name_H-M   'P 1'
#
loop_
_entity.id
_entity.type
_entity.pdbx_description
1 polymer ?
#
loop_
_entity_poly.entity_id
_entity_poly.type
_entity_poly.pdbx_seq_one_letter_code
_entity_poly.pdbx_strand_id
1 'polypeptide(L)'
;MKIREINAMRGPNYWSVRRHKLIVMVLDLEEMEELPSNKIEGFPERLKTMFPTMYSHRCSEGCEGGFFMRVDEGTWMGHIIEHIALEIQTLAGMDTGFGRTRGYGEHGVYSVVFSYMEESVGRFAAKSAVRICEALIAGEAYDMTDDIQEMRELREADRLGPSTGSIVEEAEARGIPWIRLNKYSLCQLGYGANQKRIQATVTSETSSIGVELACDKEDTKFLLEQAEVEVPRGDIIRRERSLQEACDYVGYPLVIKPIDGNHGRGITVDIQNYEDALAAFHHAKESSKSGAIIVEKFIVGQDYRLLVINNRLVAGAIRTPAHVIGDGKSTVQELIDKVNSDPRRGFGHENVLTKITTNELTLTIIKDAGYTLESVIAEGERLILKDTANLSTGGTAEDITDIIHPANVSMAERISKIIDLDICGIDIMTTDISQPLSETGGAVLEVNAGPGFRMHLAPTSGLPRNVAAPVIDKLFPNKGDTGRIPIIAITGTNGKTTTSRLMAHIAKMNGYRVGYTTSDGVYIQNRLLMTGDCTGPASAEFVLKDPTVNFAVLECARGGLLRAGLGFKKCDVAIVTNVAADHLGLKGIHTIEQLAKVKGVVPETVLPDGYAILNADDDLVYDMRRSLDCNVALFSMDENNPHIKALQRLNGITAVYENGYVTICRGEWKMRLMKAENIPLTYGGKAKFMIQNVLAAVLGAHVQGISIEDMKAGLETFIPSASQTPGRLNLFEFKDFTILLDYAHNPAGMRALQAFTNELEATVKVGIIAGIGDRRVEDNNEMGAIAADMFDEIIIRQDKRLRGKTEQELIKMLDDGIKKRDPNKKTTIIPSEKEAIKFAVRNAVKGSLIILCSDVIPDALELVKKFKEQEANGELNYAD
;
A
#
# COMPACT_ATOMS: atom_id res chain seq x y z
N MET A 1 -3.13 26.90 18.98
CA MET A 1 -2.21 26.26 18.02
C MET A 1 -3.03 25.81 16.81
N LYS A 2 -2.43 25.69 15.62
CA LYS A 2 -3.18 25.38 14.41
C LYS A 2 -2.58 24.25 13.58
N ILE A 3 -3.36 23.19 13.37
CA ILE A 3 -3.02 22.12 12.43
C ILE A 3 -3.21 22.63 10.99
N ARG A 4 -2.13 22.68 10.20
CA ARG A 4 -2.17 23.10 8.79
C ARG A 4 -2.43 21.93 7.85
N GLU A 5 -1.83 20.77 8.09
CA GLU A 5 -1.94 19.57 7.23
C GLU A 5 -1.73 18.30 8.07
N ILE A 6 -2.43 17.21 7.72
CA ILE A 6 -2.17 15.86 8.26
C ILE A 6 -2.07 14.89 7.09
N ASN A 7 -0.86 14.38 6.85
CA ASN A 7 -0.59 13.36 5.85
C ASN A 7 -0.28 12.01 6.50
N ALA A 8 -0.62 10.93 5.79
CA ALA A 8 -0.28 9.57 6.19
C ALA A 8 0.65 8.96 5.12
N MET A 9 1.86 8.59 5.54
CA MET A 9 2.81 7.84 4.74
C MET A 9 2.41 6.36 4.77
N ARG A 10 2.51 5.68 3.62
CA ARG A 10 2.13 4.25 3.48
C ARG A 10 3.26 3.35 3.02
N GLY A 11 4.39 3.95 2.65
CA GLY A 11 5.57 3.27 2.14
C GLY A 11 6.85 4.00 2.56
N PRO A 12 8.01 3.56 2.04
CA PRO A 12 9.27 4.27 2.22
C PRO A 12 9.11 5.75 1.87
N ASN A 13 9.60 6.63 2.76
CA ASN A 13 9.32 8.06 2.69
C ASN A 13 10.50 8.89 3.21
N TYR A 14 10.41 10.22 3.06
CA TYR A 14 11.46 11.17 3.44
C TYR A 14 11.87 11.11 4.92
N TRP A 15 10.96 10.74 5.81
CA TRP A 15 11.22 10.69 7.26
C TRP A 15 11.89 9.39 7.67
N SER A 16 11.54 8.29 6.98
CA SER A 16 12.13 6.98 7.18
C SER A 16 11.85 6.07 5.98
N VAL A 17 12.91 5.49 5.42
CA VAL A 17 12.82 4.39 4.43
C VAL A 17 12.45 3.05 5.06
N ARG A 18 12.64 2.88 6.38
CA ARG A 18 12.34 1.62 7.09
C ARG A 18 10.97 1.61 7.76
N ARG A 19 10.45 2.78 8.12
CA ARG A 19 9.15 2.95 8.79
C ARG A 19 8.15 3.54 7.82
N HIS A 20 7.26 2.69 7.34
CA HIS A 20 6.37 3.03 6.24
C HIS A 20 5.08 3.75 6.68
N LYS A 21 4.57 3.40 7.87
CA LYS A 21 3.33 3.94 8.44
C LYS A 21 3.62 5.08 9.40
N LEU A 22 3.64 6.30 8.87
CA LEU A 22 3.91 7.53 9.64
C LEU A 22 2.84 8.59 9.38
N ILE A 23 2.35 9.22 10.44
CA ILE A 23 1.61 10.48 10.34
C ILE A 23 2.62 11.61 10.27
N VAL A 24 2.38 12.56 9.38
CA VAL A 24 3.14 13.80 9.22
C VAL A 24 2.15 14.95 9.38
N MET A 25 2.16 15.56 10.56
CA MET A 25 1.33 16.71 10.88
C MET A 25 2.16 17.98 10.77
N VAL A 26 1.69 18.95 9.98
CA VAL A 26 2.26 20.30 9.95
C VAL A 26 1.51 21.15 10.96
N LEU A 27 2.20 21.54 12.02
CA LEU A 27 1.64 22.26 13.16
C LEU A 27 2.25 23.67 13.24
N ASP A 28 1.38 24.67 13.31
CA ASP A 28 1.71 26.06 13.61
C ASP A 28 1.49 26.29 15.11
N LEU A 29 2.56 26.64 15.82
CA LEU A 29 2.49 26.89 17.26
C LEU A 29 1.87 28.24 17.59
N GLU A 30 1.78 29.16 16.62
CA GLU A 30 1.28 30.53 16.84
C GLU A 30 2.02 31.17 18.04
N GLU A 31 1.29 31.71 19.02
CA GLU A 31 1.88 32.34 20.22
C GLU A 31 2.67 31.35 21.09
N MET A 32 2.43 30.04 20.97
CA MET A 32 3.13 29.01 21.76
C MET A 32 4.60 28.84 21.36
N GLU A 33 5.03 29.41 20.23
CA GLU A 33 6.45 29.41 19.87
C GLU A 33 7.32 30.14 20.91
N GLU A 34 6.78 31.17 21.55
CA GLU A 34 7.48 31.97 22.56
C GLU A 34 7.39 31.39 23.99
N LEU A 35 6.54 30.36 24.15
CA LEU A 35 6.16 29.72 25.41
C LEU A 35 6.51 28.22 25.41
N PRO A 36 7.81 27.86 25.49
CA PRO A 36 8.21 26.48 25.73
C PRO A 36 7.68 25.97 27.08
N SER A 37 7.63 24.64 27.25
CA SER A 37 6.97 23.98 28.38
C SER A 37 7.32 24.50 29.78
N ASN A 38 8.56 24.91 30.00
CA ASN A 38 9.03 25.44 31.28
C ASN A 38 8.58 26.87 31.58
N LYS A 39 8.06 27.61 30.59
CA LYS A 39 7.47 28.95 30.78
C LYS A 39 5.96 28.90 31.04
N ILE A 40 5.33 27.73 30.91
CA ILE A 40 3.89 27.57 31.11
C ILE A 40 3.66 27.09 32.54
N GLU A 41 3.00 27.91 33.35
CA GLU A 41 2.83 27.65 34.78
C GLU A 41 2.10 26.32 35.04
N GLY A 42 2.76 25.44 35.81
CA GLY A 42 2.24 24.13 36.21
C GLY A 42 2.09 23.09 35.08
N PHE A 43 2.49 23.40 33.84
CA PHE A 43 2.33 22.49 32.70
C PHE A 43 3.09 21.16 32.86
N PRO A 44 4.38 21.14 33.26
CA PRO A 44 5.12 19.88 33.41
C PRO A 44 4.47 18.92 34.40
N GLU A 45 3.97 19.44 35.53
CA GLU A 45 3.31 18.64 36.57
C GLU A 45 1.95 18.09 36.10
N ARG A 46 1.17 18.88 35.36
CA ARG A 46 -0.07 18.40 34.74
C ARG A 46 0.20 17.29 33.73
N LEU A 47 1.22 17.44 32.90
CA LEU A 47 1.62 16.42 31.91
C LEU A 47 2.07 15.11 32.59
N LYS A 48 2.94 15.19 33.60
CA LYS A 48 3.40 14.02 34.39
C LYS A 48 2.25 13.31 35.10
N THR A 49 1.29 14.07 35.63
CA THR A 49 0.12 13.53 36.31
C THR A 49 -0.82 12.80 35.34
N MET A 50 -1.04 13.36 34.14
CA MET A 50 -1.91 12.76 33.13
C MET A 50 -1.28 11.53 32.46
N PHE A 51 0.03 11.56 32.21
CA PHE A 51 0.75 10.50 31.48
C PHE A 51 1.96 9.97 32.27
N PRO A 52 1.76 9.30 33.42
CA PRO A 52 2.87 8.78 34.22
C PRO A 52 3.72 7.75 33.47
N THR A 53 3.11 7.01 32.54
CA THR A 53 3.72 5.96 31.69
C THR A 53 4.70 6.50 30.65
N MET A 54 4.59 7.78 30.25
CA MET A 54 5.56 8.46 29.38
C MET A 54 6.97 8.52 29.99
N TYR A 55 7.14 8.22 31.28
CA TYR A 55 8.46 8.09 31.88
C TYR A 55 9.33 7.06 31.13
N SER A 56 8.71 6.02 30.58
CA SER A 56 9.39 5.00 29.77
C SER A 56 9.78 5.48 28.36
N HIS A 57 9.27 6.63 27.91
CA HIS A 57 9.61 7.19 26.61
C HIS A 57 11.06 7.65 26.56
N ARG A 58 11.86 6.95 25.74
CA ARG A 58 13.24 7.34 25.47
C ARG A 58 13.27 8.46 24.45
N CYS A 59 13.84 9.60 24.82
CA CYS A 59 14.04 10.76 23.96
C CYS A 59 15.52 10.85 23.48
N SER A 60 15.99 12.01 23.02
CA SER A 60 17.37 12.26 22.59
C SER A 60 18.43 11.87 23.63
N GLU A 61 18.09 11.97 24.92
CA GLU A 61 18.98 11.61 26.05
C GLU A 61 19.23 10.09 26.15
N GLY A 62 18.42 9.26 25.50
CA GLY A 62 18.62 7.80 25.43
C GLY A 62 18.36 7.04 26.74
N CYS A 63 18.00 7.73 27.82
CA CYS A 63 17.65 7.17 29.13
C CYS A 63 16.13 7.23 29.40
N GLU A 64 15.67 6.43 30.36
CA GLU A 64 14.32 6.54 30.92
C GLU A 64 14.15 7.87 31.66
N GLY A 65 12.97 8.48 31.57
CA GLY A 65 12.69 9.82 32.07
C GLY A 65 13.26 10.95 31.19
N GLY A 66 14.05 10.64 30.16
CA GLY A 66 14.71 11.63 29.30
C GLY A 66 13.74 12.59 28.60
N PHE A 67 12.51 12.15 28.28
CA PHE A 67 11.48 13.06 27.77
C PHE A 67 11.07 14.11 28.81
N PHE A 68 10.78 13.69 30.05
CA PHE A 68 10.39 14.63 31.11
C PHE A 68 11.53 15.58 31.49
N MET A 69 12.79 15.16 31.41
CA MET A 69 13.94 16.07 31.56
C MET A 69 13.87 17.22 30.55
N ARG A 70 13.57 16.93 29.28
CA ARG A 70 13.42 17.96 28.23
C ARG A 70 12.19 18.85 28.45
N VAL A 71 11.11 18.30 29.01
CA VAL A 71 9.92 19.08 29.38
C VAL A 71 10.24 20.07 30.51
N ASP A 72 11.01 19.64 31.50
CA ASP A 72 11.43 20.48 32.63
C ASP A 72 12.47 21.53 32.20
N GLU A 73 13.40 21.19 31.30
CA GLU A 73 14.36 22.14 30.69
C GLU A 73 13.69 23.18 29.78
N GLY A 74 12.56 22.82 29.17
CA GLY A 74 11.87 23.62 28.16
C GLY A 74 11.98 23.03 26.77
N THR A 75 10.87 22.52 26.26
CA THR A 75 10.73 22.06 24.87
C THR A 75 9.46 22.63 24.25
N TRP A 76 9.44 22.69 22.91
CA TRP A 76 8.31 23.19 22.14
C TRP A 76 7.15 22.19 22.10
N MET A 77 5.93 22.72 21.99
CA MET A 77 4.70 21.94 22.02
C MET A 77 4.62 20.90 20.88
N GLY A 78 5.23 21.16 19.72
CA GLY A 78 5.28 20.17 18.64
C GLY A 78 5.93 18.85 19.07
N HIS A 79 7.00 18.91 19.86
CA HIS A 79 7.67 17.73 20.39
C HIS A 79 6.85 17.05 21.49
N ILE A 80 6.11 17.80 22.31
CA ILE A 80 5.23 17.22 23.33
C ILE A 80 4.03 16.52 22.69
N ILE A 81 3.41 17.14 21.67
CA ILE A 81 2.28 16.59 20.92
C ILE A 81 2.66 15.28 20.22
N GLU A 82 3.89 15.16 19.72
CA GLU A 82 4.43 13.89 19.22
C GLU A 82 4.33 12.77 20.27
N HIS A 83 4.83 13.02 21.48
CA HIS A 83 4.82 12.04 22.55
C HIS A 83 3.41 11.75 23.06
N ILE A 84 2.53 12.76 23.16
CA ILE A 84 1.11 12.56 23.48
C ILE A 84 0.46 11.64 22.44
N ALA A 85 0.67 11.88 21.15
CA ALA A 85 0.10 11.05 20.09
C ALA A 85 0.57 9.59 20.14
N LEU A 86 1.82 9.34 20.53
CA LEU A 86 2.35 7.98 20.73
C LEU A 86 1.76 7.32 21.99
N GLU A 87 1.67 8.07 23.09
CA GLU A 87 1.18 7.56 24.37
C GLU A 87 -0.30 7.16 24.29
N ILE A 88 -1.16 8.03 23.76
CA ILE A 88 -2.60 7.74 23.70
C ILE A 88 -2.92 6.54 22.78
N GLN A 89 -2.11 6.31 21.74
CA GLN A 89 -2.20 5.09 20.93
C GLN A 89 -1.76 3.86 21.74
N THR A 90 -0.69 3.98 22.53
CA THR A 90 -0.22 2.92 23.43
C THR A 90 -1.25 2.56 24.49
N LEU A 91 -1.90 3.54 25.10
CA LEU A 91 -3.02 3.35 26.05
C LEU A 91 -4.26 2.71 25.40
N ALA A 92 -4.47 2.96 24.10
CA ALA A 92 -5.46 2.27 23.28
C ALA A 92 -5.01 0.86 22.80
N GLY A 93 -3.87 0.36 23.28
CA GLY A 93 -3.37 -0.99 23.03
C GLY A 93 -2.65 -1.17 21.69
N MET A 94 -2.18 -0.08 21.07
CA MET A 94 -1.41 -0.11 19.82
C MET A 94 0.06 0.18 20.10
N ASP A 95 0.94 -0.74 19.69
CA ASP A 95 2.39 -0.58 19.85
C ASP A 95 2.94 0.42 18.82
N THR A 96 3.17 1.65 19.26
CA THR A 96 3.78 2.72 18.46
C THR A 96 4.86 3.42 19.28
N GLY A 97 6.03 3.66 18.68
CA GLY A 97 7.16 4.21 19.44
C GLY A 97 8.16 5.03 18.64
N PHE A 98 7.87 5.32 17.37
CA PHE A 98 8.74 6.19 16.57
C PHE A 98 8.13 7.57 16.44
N GLY A 99 8.87 8.58 16.88
CA GLY A 99 8.54 9.99 16.72
C GLY A 99 9.72 10.80 16.17
N ARG A 100 9.42 11.90 15.49
CA ARG A 100 10.40 12.90 15.05
C ARG A 100 9.73 14.25 14.77
N THR A 101 10.15 15.27 15.49
CA THR A 101 9.73 16.66 15.24
C THR A 101 10.88 17.46 14.61
N ARG A 102 10.59 18.19 13.54
CA ARG A 102 11.54 19.06 12.83
C ARG A 102 10.89 20.37 12.41
N GLY A 103 11.64 21.46 12.41
CA GLY A 103 11.17 22.73 11.87
C GLY A 103 10.75 22.60 10.39
N TYR A 104 9.68 23.30 10.03
CA TYR A 104 9.12 23.33 8.67
C TYR A 104 9.80 24.38 7.77
N GLY A 105 10.66 25.22 8.34
CA GLY A 105 11.39 26.31 7.68
C GLY A 105 10.74 27.68 7.84
N GLU A 106 9.48 27.73 8.26
CA GLU A 106 8.83 28.94 8.79
C GLU A 106 8.99 28.98 10.32
N HIS A 107 9.20 30.17 10.88
CA HIS A 107 9.28 30.35 12.33
C HIS A 107 7.96 29.91 12.99
N GLY A 108 8.03 29.15 14.09
CA GLY A 108 6.84 28.64 14.78
C GLY A 108 6.13 27.45 14.11
N VAL A 109 6.60 26.97 12.95
CA VAL A 109 5.94 25.88 12.22
C VAL A 109 6.80 24.62 12.20
N TYR A 110 6.21 23.48 12.55
CA TYR A 110 6.91 22.21 12.70
C TYR A 110 6.21 21.08 11.94
N SER A 111 7.02 20.16 11.41
CA SER A 111 6.58 18.82 11.02
C SER A 111 6.68 17.89 12.22
N VAL A 112 5.55 17.49 12.77
CA VAL A 112 5.40 16.53 13.85
C VAL A 112 5.13 15.16 13.23
N VAL A 113 6.06 14.22 13.38
CA VAL A 113 6.00 12.91 12.73
C VAL A 113 5.94 11.81 13.77
N PHE A 114 4.99 10.88 13.64
CA PHE A 114 4.89 9.73 14.55
C PHE A 114 4.33 8.48 13.85
N SER A 115 4.69 7.30 14.35
CA SER A 115 4.21 6.02 13.83
C SER A 115 2.75 5.74 14.16
N TYR A 116 2.08 5.00 13.28
CA TYR A 116 0.71 4.51 13.48
C TYR A 116 0.60 3.03 13.08
N MET A 117 -0.35 2.31 13.68
CA MET A 117 -0.73 0.96 13.23
C MET A 117 -1.82 1.01 12.15
N GLU A 118 -2.93 1.69 12.46
CA GLU A 118 -4.04 1.96 11.52
C GLU A 118 -4.14 3.46 11.21
N GLU A 119 -4.40 3.79 9.94
CA GLU A 119 -4.32 5.18 9.46
C GLU A 119 -5.40 6.07 10.10
N SER A 120 -6.62 5.55 10.26
CA SER A 120 -7.72 6.26 10.91
C SER A 120 -7.36 6.67 12.34
N VAL A 121 -6.77 5.73 13.09
CA VAL A 121 -6.29 5.95 14.46
C VAL A 121 -5.17 6.98 14.48
N GLY A 122 -4.16 6.86 13.62
CA GLY A 122 -3.07 7.85 13.58
C GLY A 122 -3.56 9.28 13.29
N ARG A 123 -4.54 9.43 12.38
CA ARG A 123 -5.16 10.73 12.08
C ARG A 123 -6.00 11.27 13.23
N PHE A 124 -6.69 10.39 13.94
CA PHE A 124 -7.43 10.75 15.14
C PHE A 124 -6.47 11.19 16.25
N ALA A 125 -5.45 10.38 16.53
CA ALA A 125 -4.41 10.66 17.53
C ALA A 125 -3.70 12.00 17.28
N ALA A 126 -3.41 12.36 16.02
CA ALA A 126 -2.85 13.68 15.68
C ALA A 126 -3.74 14.83 16.20
N LYS A 127 -5.05 14.74 16.01
CA LYS A 127 -6.01 15.79 16.42
C LYS A 127 -6.22 15.77 17.93
N SER A 128 -6.39 14.59 18.53
CA SER A 128 -6.60 14.44 19.97
C SER A 128 -5.38 14.89 20.76
N ALA A 129 -4.16 14.61 20.29
CA ALA A 129 -2.94 15.07 20.93
C ALA A 129 -2.82 16.60 21.00
N VAL A 130 -3.27 17.32 19.96
CA VAL A 130 -3.34 18.79 20.00
C VAL A 130 -4.38 19.26 21.02
N ARG A 131 -5.59 18.69 21.03
CA ARG A 131 -6.64 19.06 22.01
C ARG A 131 -6.18 18.84 23.45
N ILE A 132 -5.58 17.68 23.73
CA ILE A 132 -5.03 17.34 25.04
C ILE A 132 -3.96 18.36 25.44
N CYS A 133 -3.03 18.67 24.54
CA CYS A 133 -1.98 19.64 24.80
C CYS A 133 -2.57 21.04 25.09
N GLU A 134 -3.56 21.49 24.32
CA GLU A 134 -4.23 22.78 24.55
C GLU A 134 -4.94 22.84 25.90
N ALA A 135 -5.64 21.78 26.32
CA ALA A 135 -6.25 21.70 27.64
C ALA A 135 -5.20 21.73 28.76
N LEU A 136 -4.08 21.00 28.60
CA LEU A 136 -2.96 21.03 29.54
C LEU A 136 -2.31 22.41 29.63
N ILE A 137 -2.20 23.15 28.52
CA ILE A 137 -1.71 24.53 28.50
C ILE A 137 -2.67 25.45 29.28
N ALA A 138 -3.97 25.33 29.03
CA ALA A 138 -5.01 26.14 29.67
C ALA A 138 -5.24 25.79 31.16
N GLY A 139 -4.76 24.63 31.62
CA GLY A 139 -5.02 24.13 32.98
C GLY A 139 -6.44 23.59 33.14
N GLU A 140 -7.08 23.20 32.04
CA GLU A 140 -8.42 22.64 32.01
C GLU A 140 -8.37 21.11 32.24
N ALA A 141 -9.45 20.56 32.81
CA ALA A 141 -9.59 19.12 32.93
C ALA A 141 -9.90 18.50 31.55
N TYR A 142 -9.27 17.37 31.23
CA TYR A 142 -9.49 16.64 30.00
C TYR A 142 -9.66 15.15 30.31
N ASP A 143 -10.76 14.56 29.86
CA ASP A 143 -11.00 13.12 29.96
C ASP A 143 -10.66 12.44 28.63
N MET A 144 -9.61 11.62 28.63
CA MET A 144 -9.16 10.88 27.44
C MET A 144 -9.83 9.51 27.30
N THR A 145 -10.76 9.14 28.19
CA THR A 145 -11.44 7.83 28.14
C THR A 145 -12.18 7.64 26.82
N ASP A 146 -12.91 8.67 26.38
CA ASP A 146 -13.65 8.64 25.12
C ASP A 146 -12.71 8.58 23.90
N ASP A 147 -11.61 9.35 23.92
CA ASP A 147 -10.60 9.31 22.85
C ASP A 147 -9.97 7.91 22.73
N ILE A 148 -9.62 7.28 23.86
CA ILE A 148 -9.05 5.92 23.89
C ILE A 148 -10.06 4.89 23.38
N GLN A 149 -11.34 5.02 23.76
CA GLN A 149 -12.39 4.12 23.31
C GLN A 149 -12.64 4.26 21.80
N GLU A 150 -12.70 5.49 21.27
CA GLU A 150 -12.84 5.72 19.83
C GLU A 150 -11.65 5.15 19.04
N MET A 151 -10.41 5.30 19.56
CA MET A 151 -9.24 4.69 18.93
C MET A 151 -9.31 3.16 18.91
N ARG A 152 -9.84 2.52 19.95
CA ARG A 152 -10.07 1.06 19.98
C ARG A 152 -11.10 0.65 18.93
N GLU A 153 -12.20 1.38 18.80
CA GLU A 153 -13.24 1.11 17.81
C GLU A 153 -12.73 1.28 16.37
N LEU A 154 -11.99 2.35 16.10
CA LEU A 154 -11.34 2.59 14.80
C LEU A 154 -10.34 1.48 14.46
N ARG A 155 -9.52 1.06 15.43
CA ARG A 155 -8.59 -0.06 15.26
C ARG A 155 -9.31 -1.36 14.90
N GLU A 156 -10.39 -1.69 15.61
CA GLU A 156 -11.16 -2.91 15.35
C GLU A 156 -11.85 -2.89 13.98
N ALA A 157 -12.37 -1.74 13.57
CA ALA A 157 -12.98 -1.56 12.25
C ALA A 157 -11.96 -1.70 11.11
N ASP A 158 -10.75 -1.19 11.31
CA ASP A 158 -9.74 -1.12 10.26
C ASP A 158 -8.78 -2.30 10.23
N ARG A 159 -8.50 -3.00 11.33
CA ARG A 159 -7.52 -4.09 11.32
C ARG A 159 -7.95 -5.28 10.47
N LEU A 160 -6.98 -6.12 10.09
CA LEU A 160 -7.28 -7.41 9.47
C LEU A 160 -7.82 -8.39 10.51
N GLY A 161 -8.79 -9.22 10.13
CA GLY A 161 -9.23 -10.33 10.97
C GLY A 161 -8.08 -11.32 11.24
N PRO A 162 -8.10 -12.05 12.37
CA PRO A 162 -6.94 -12.82 12.84
C PRO A 162 -6.42 -13.84 11.82
N SER A 163 -7.31 -14.52 11.08
CA SER A 163 -6.88 -15.47 10.04
C SER A 163 -6.18 -14.77 8.87
N THR A 164 -6.76 -13.70 8.32
CA THR A 164 -6.14 -12.94 7.22
C THR A 164 -4.85 -12.27 7.68
N GLY A 165 -4.84 -11.71 8.88
CA GLY A 165 -3.66 -11.10 9.51
C GLY A 165 -2.49 -12.10 9.55
N SER A 166 -2.73 -13.32 10.04
CA SER A 166 -1.68 -14.34 10.11
C SER A 166 -1.08 -14.73 8.75
N ILE A 167 -1.91 -14.82 7.70
CA ILE A 167 -1.43 -15.11 6.33
C ILE A 167 -0.61 -13.93 5.79
N VAL A 168 -1.06 -12.70 6.05
CA VAL A 168 -0.34 -11.48 5.65
C VAL A 168 0.99 -11.33 6.38
N GLU A 169 1.04 -11.61 7.68
CA GLU A 169 2.26 -11.59 8.50
C GLU A 169 3.27 -12.64 8.01
N GLU A 170 2.83 -13.86 7.73
CA GLU A 170 3.67 -14.92 7.16
C GLU A 170 4.19 -14.51 5.76
N ALA A 171 3.34 -13.92 4.91
CA ALA A 171 3.76 -13.39 3.61
C ALA A 171 4.84 -12.31 3.76
N GLU A 172 4.63 -11.36 4.67
CA GLU A 172 5.58 -10.27 4.94
C GLU A 172 6.92 -10.79 5.50
N ALA A 173 6.90 -11.79 6.37
CA ALA A 173 8.10 -12.46 6.90
C ALA A 173 8.94 -13.13 5.79
N ARG A 174 8.31 -13.56 4.69
CA ARG A 174 8.98 -14.12 3.51
C ARG A 174 9.32 -13.07 2.44
N GLY A 175 9.08 -11.80 2.71
CA GLY A 175 9.35 -10.70 1.78
C GLY A 175 8.32 -10.56 0.65
N ILE A 176 7.17 -11.23 0.75
CA ILE A 176 6.07 -11.11 -0.21
C ILE A 176 5.30 -9.82 0.09
N PRO A 177 5.22 -8.87 -0.86
CA PRO A 177 4.48 -7.64 -0.64
C PRO A 177 2.98 -7.92 -0.63
N TRP A 178 2.20 -7.04 -0.01
CA TRP A 178 0.75 -7.17 0.02
C TRP A 178 0.06 -5.82 -0.09
N ILE A 179 -1.18 -5.82 -0.56
CA ILE A 179 -2.04 -4.65 -0.67
C ILE A 179 -3.46 -5.01 -0.25
N ARG A 180 -4.08 -4.19 0.61
CA ARG A 180 -5.51 -4.33 0.93
C ARG A 180 -6.36 -3.78 -0.22
N LEU A 181 -7.33 -4.57 -0.69
CA LEU A 181 -8.18 -4.22 -1.82
C LEU A 181 -9.55 -3.67 -1.40
N ASN A 182 -10.05 -4.00 -0.21
CA ASN A 182 -11.33 -3.50 0.29
C ASN A 182 -11.38 -3.44 1.83
N LYS A 183 -12.51 -2.97 2.38
CA LYS A 183 -12.75 -2.95 3.83
C LYS A 183 -12.98 -4.35 4.45
N TYR A 184 -13.43 -5.33 3.67
CA TYR A 184 -13.78 -6.68 4.11
C TYR A 184 -12.59 -7.67 4.14
N SER A 185 -11.38 -7.17 4.39
CA SER A 185 -10.13 -7.98 4.46
C SER A 185 -9.78 -8.76 3.18
N LEU A 186 -10.25 -8.34 2.01
CA LEU A 186 -9.71 -8.85 0.74
C LEU A 186 -8.31 -8.27 0.53
N CYS A 187 -7.32 -9.14 0.45
CA CYS A 187 -5.92 -8.77 0.30
C CYS A 187 -5.34 -9.38 -0.98
N GLN A 188 -4.47 -8.60 -1.63
CA GLN A 188 -3.57 -9.07 -2.67
C GLN A 188 -2.22 -9.41 -2.03
N LEU A 189 -1.67 -10.57 -2.34
CA LEU A 189 -0.27 -10.95 -2.05
C LEU A 189 0.51 -10.94 -3.37
N GLY A 190 1.73 -10.42 -3.39
CA GLY A 190 2.50 -10.22 -4.61
C GLY A 190 2.02 -9.05 -5.47
N TYR A 191 2.69 -8.84 -6.60
CA TYR A 191 2.44 -7.75 -7.54
C TYR A 191 2.20 -8.26 -8.96
N GLY A 192 1.44 -7.47 -9.73
CA GLY A 192 1.27 -7.68 -11.16
C GLY A 192 0.72 -9.07 -11.49
N ALA A 193 1.32 -9.71 -12.48
CA ALA A 193 1.00 -11.06 -12.95
C ALA A 193 1.30 -12.17 -11.92
N ASN A 194 2.12 -11.89 -10.91
CA ASN A 194 2.48 -12.85 -9.86
C ASN A 194 1.54 -12.76 -8.63
N GLN A 195 0.54 -11.89 -8.68
CA GLN A 195 -0.35 -11.66 -7.56
C GLN A 195 -1.27 -12.86 -7.28
N LYS A 196 -1.56 -13.08 -6.00
CA LYS A 196 -2.58 -13.98 -5.47
C LYS A 196 -3.55 -13.19 -4.61
N ARG A 197 -4.77 -13.68 -4.43
CA ARG A 197 -5.78 -13.00 -3.58
C ARG A 197 -6.23 -13.91 -2.46
N ILE A 198 -6.46 -13.31 -1.30
CA ILE A 198 -7.01 -13.99 -0.13
C ILE A 198 -8.12 -13.13 0.49
N GLN A 199 -9.14 -13.78 1.04
CA GLN A 199 -10.13 -13.17 1.90
C GLN A 199 -10.50 -14.16 2.99
N ALA A 200 -10.36 -13.77 4.27
CA ALA A 200 -10.29 -14.73 5.37
C ALA A 200 -9.18 -15.75 5.09
N THR A 201 -9.53 -17.01 4.86
CA THR A 201 -8.63 -18.11 4.48
C THR A 201 -8.98 -18.71 3.11
N VAL A 202 -9.95 -18.14 2.39
CA VAL A 202 -10.26 -18.49 1.01
C VAL A 202 -9.24 -17.82 0.09
N THR A 203 -8.73 -18.56 -0.90
CA THR A 203 -7.71 -18.07 -1.83
C THR A 203 -8.26 -17.92 -3.25
N SER A 204 -7.49 -17.26 -4.12
CA SER A 204 -7.78 -17.18 -5.56
C SER A 204 -7.74 -18.53 -6.28
N GLU A 205 -7.33 -19.59 -5.61
CA GLU A 205 -7.27 -20.96 -6.14
C GLU A 205 -8.32 -21.89 -5.50
N THR A 206 -9.11 -21.39 -4.56
CA THR A 206 -10.22 -22.16 -3.96
C THR A 206 -11.33 -22.34 -4.98
N SER A 207 -11.81 -23.58 -5.15
CA SER A 207 -12.89 -23.92 -6.08
C SER A 207 -14.19 -23.24 -5.69
N SER A 208 -14.80 -22.47 -6.61
CA SER A 208 -16.12 -21.89 -6.37
C SER A 208 -17.19 -22.98 -6.17
N ILE A 209 -17.08 -24.07 -6.94
CA ILE A 209 -17.99 -25.22 -6.82
C ILE A 209 -17.80 -25.89 -5.46
N GLY A 210 -16.55 -26.06 -5.00
CA GLY A 210 -16.29 -26.64 -3.68
C GLY A 210 -16.81 -25.79 -2.51
N VAL A 211 -16.78 -24.45 -2.64
CA VAL A 211 -17.38 -23.55 -1.65
C VAL A 211 -18.90 -23.67 -1.63
N GLU A 212 -19.54 -23.77 -2.81
CA GLU A 212 -20.99 -23.97 -2.91
C GLU A 212 -21.40 -25.31 -2.31
N LEU A 213 -20.69 -26.39 -2.65
CA LEU A 213 -20.91 -27.72 -2.06
C LEU A 213 -20.81 -27.68 -0.54
N ALA A 214 -19.75 -27.08 0.02
CA ALA A 214 -19.56 -26.97 1.47
C ALA A 214 -20.63 -26.11 2.18
N CYS A 215 -21.26 -25.16 1.48
CA CYS A 215 -22.38 -24.40 2.01
C CYS A 215 -23.69 -25.20 2.02
N ASP A 216 -23.80 -26.23 1.17
CA ASP A 216 -24.95 -27.11 1.09
C ASP A 216 -24.71 -28.40 1.91
N LYS A 217 -25.41 -28.50 3.03
CA LYS A 217 -25.30 -29.64 3.95
C LYS A 217 -25.79 -30.95 3.32
N GLU A 218 -26.76 -30.89 2.40
CA GLU A 218 -27.31 -32.07 1.74
C GLU A 218 -26.31 -32.61 0.73
N ASP A 219 -25.84 -31.77 -0.18
CA ASP A 219 -24.89 -32.17 -1.22
C ASP A 219 -23.55 -32.61 -0.61
N THR A 220 -23.03 -31.88 0.39
CA THR A 220 -21.82 -32.29 1.11
C THR A 220 -22.01 -33.68 1.71
N LYS A 221 -23.09 -33.90 2.45
CA LYS A 221 -23.35 -35.18 3.12
C LYS A 221 -23.51 -36.32 2.11
N PHE A 222 -24.26 -36.10 1.04
CA PHE A 222 -24.46 -37.08 -0.02
C PHE A 222 -23.14 -37.51 -0.67
N LEU A 223 -22.26 -36.55 -1.00
CA LEU A 223 -20.95 -36.85 -1.57
C LEU A 223 -20.03 -37.59 -0.60
N LEU A 224 -20.09 -37.25 0.70
CA LEU A 224 -19.33 -37.94 1.73
C LEU A 224 -19.81 -39.38 1.94
N GLU A 225 -21.13 -39.60 2.00
CA GLU A 225 -21.72 -40.92 2.13
C GLU A 225 -21.40 -41.82 0.92
N GLN A 226 -21.52 -41.29 -0.31
CA GLN A 226 -21.10 -41.98 -1.54
C GLN A 226 -19.61 -42.36 -1.55
N ALA A 227 -18.78 -41.60 -0.82
CA ALA A 227 -17.35 -41.82 -0.72
C ALA A 227 -16.95 -42.69 0.49
N GLU A 228 -17.92 -43.32 1.16
CA GLU A 228 -17.73 -44.15 2.35
C GLU A 228 -17.00 -43.39 3.47
N VAL A 229 -17.45 -42.15 3.72
CA VAL A 229 -17.04 -41.33 4.88
C VAL A 229 -18.16 -41.38 5.91
N GLU A 230 -17.79 -41.59 7.18
CA GLU A 230 -18.74 -41.65 8.28
C GLU A 230 -19.44 -40.30 8.48
N VAL A 231 -20.72 -40.22 8.13
CA VAL A 231 -21.60 -39.06 8.36
C VAL A 231 -22.83 -39.48 9.18
N PRO A 232 -23.44 -38.56 9.95
CA PRO A 232 -24.64 -38.90 10.71
C PRO A 232 -25.76 -39.33 9.77
N ARG A 233 -26.23 -40.57 9.87
CA ARG A 233 -27.38 -41.03 9.07
C ARG A 233 -28.59 -40.11 9.32
N GLY A 234 -29.30 -39.72 8.28
CA GLY A 234 -30.44 -38.80 8.43
C GLY A 234 -31.34 -38.74 7.21
N ASP A 235 -32.48 -38.07 7.36
CA ASP A 235 -33.47 -37.82 6.31
C ASP A 235 -33.96 -36.37 6.36
N ILE A 236 -34.38 -35.84 5.21
CA ILE A 236 -34.84 -34.45 5.05
C ILE A 236 -36.34 -34.44 4.81
N ILE A 237 -37.06 -33.85 5.76
CA ILE A 237 -38.51 -33.78 5.73
C ILE A 237 -38.98 -32.32 5.71
N ARG A 238 -40.06 -32.07 4.97
CA ARG A 238 -40.74 -30.76 4.93
C ARG A 238 -42.09 -30.77 5.65
N ARG A 239 -42.66 -31.95 5.83
CA ARG A 239 -44.02 -32.15 6.35
C ARG A 239 -43.95 -33.04 7.57
N GLU A 240 -44.71 -32.68 8.59
CA GLU A 240 -44.83 -33.42 9.85
C GLU A 240 -45.27 -34.87 9.63
N ARG A 241 -46.15 -35.12 8.64
CA ARG A 241 -46.57 -36.49 8.27
C ARG A 241 -45.43 -37.46 7.93
N SER A 242 -44.27 -36.92 7.56
CA SER A 242 -43.06 -37.70 7.23
C SER A 242 -42.13 -37.87 8.43
N LEU A 243 -42.41 -37.21 9.56
CA LEU A 243 -41.56 -37.23 10.75
C LEU A 243 -41.47 -38.62 11.37
N GLN A 244 -42.59 -39.33 11.51
CA GLN A 244 -42.59 -40.68 12.10
C GLN A 244 -41.72 -41.64 11.28
N GLU A 245 -41.90 -41.64 9.96
CA GLU A 245 -41.11 -42.48 9.04
C GLU A 245 -39.62 -42.13 9.11
N ALA A 246 -39.27 -40.84 9.16
CA ALA A 246 -37.90 -40.39 9.32
C ALA A 246 -37.29 -40.81 10.68
N CYS A 247 -38.04 -40.66 11.78
CA CYS A 247 -37.59 -41.10 13.10
C CYS A 247 -37.33 -42.62 13.15
N ASP A 248 -38.20 -43.41 12.53
CA ASP A 248 -38.07 -44.87 12.47
C ASP A 248 -36.90 -45.30 11.57
N TYR A 249 -36.68 -44.58 10.47
CA TYR A 249 -35.56 -44.81 9.55
C TYR A 249 -34.19 -44.51 10.18
N VAL A 250 -34.08 -43.41 10.92
CA VAL A 250 -32.82 -42.94 11.52
C VAL A 250 -32.53 -43.63 12.87
N GLY A 251 -33.57 -43.77 13.70
CA GLY A 251 -33.52 -44.41 15.01
C GLY A 251 -32.93 -43.53 16.13
N TYR A 252 -33.53 -43.56 17.32
CA TYR A 252 -33.13 -42.77 18.50
C TYR A 252 -31.75 -43.15 19.07
N PRO A 253 -31.02 -42.21 19.71
CA PRO A 253 -31.35 -40.78 19.87
C PRO A 253 -31.17 -39.96 18.58
N LEU A 254 -31.94 -38.87 18.45
CA LEU A 254 -32.02 -38.03 17.24
C LEU A 254 -31.61 -36.57 17.50
N VAL A 255 -31.24 -35.90 16.41
CA VAL A 255 -31.10 -34.44 16.30
C VAL A 255 -32.07 -33.95 15.24
N ILE A 256 -32.82 -32.91 15.54
CA ILE A 256 -33.70 -32.24 14.58
C ILE A 256 -33.26 -30.80 14.44
N LYS A 257 -32.97 -30.39 13.19
CA LYS A 257 -32.47 -29.05 12.88
C LYS A 257 -32.98 -28.53 11.53
N PRO A 258 -33.18 -27.22 11.36
CA PRO A 258 -33.48 -26.64 10.06
C PRO A 258 -32.27 -26.74 9.12
N ILE A 259 -32.51 -27.01 7.83
CA ILE A 259 -31.43 -27.11 6.82
C ILE A 259 -30.65 -25.79 6.70
N ASP A 260 -31.39 -24.67 6.77
CA ASP A 260 -30.95 -23.30 6.59
C ASP A 260 -30.69 -22.57 7.92
N GLY A 261 -30.54 -23.32 9.01
CA GLY A 261 -30.24 -22.79 10.34
C GLY A 261 -28.76 -22.43 10.53
N ASN A 262 -28.53 -21.26 11.13
CA ASN A 262 -27.22 -20.79 11.59
C ASN A 262 -27.22 -20.57 13.11
N HIS A 263 -26.05 -20.65 13.75
CA HIS A 263 -25.82 -20.33 15.17
C HIS A 263 -26.68 -21.11 16.18
N GLY A 264 -27.02 -22.37 15.91
CA GLY A 264 -27.78 -23.20 16.84
C GLY A 264 -29.28 -22.93 16.90
N ARG A 265 -29.79 -21.97 16.12
CA ARG A 265 -31.21 -21.60 16.14
C ARG A 265 -32.08 -22.72 15.56
N GLY A 266 -33.09 -23.15 16.33
CA GLY A 266 -34.01 -24.19 15.91
C GLY A 266 -33.44 -25.61 15.97
N ILE A 267 -32.29 -25.81 16.62
CA ILE A 267 -31.67 -27.13 16.79
C ILE A 267 -32.12 -27.73 18.10
N THR A 268 -32.62 -28.96 18.07
CA THR A 268 -32.88 -29.77 19.27
C THR A 268 -32.06 -31.04 19.18
N VAL A 269 -31.32 -31.34 20.24
CA VAL A 269 -30.40 -32.49 20.34
C VAL A 269 -30.90 -33.48 21.38
N ASP A 270 -30.32 -34.70 21.36
CA ASP A 270 -30.61 -35.77 22.32
C ASP A 270 -32.10 -36.14 22.47
N ILE A 271 -32.82 -36.13 21.35
CA ILE A 271 -34.24 -36.49 21.31
C ILE A 271 -34.35 -38.01 21.50
N GLN A 272 -35.14 -38.46 22.48
CA GLN A 272 -35.24 -39.88 22.88
C GLN A 272 -36.55 -40.55 22.46
N ASN A 273 -37.58 -39.78 22.14
CA ASN A 273 -38.91 -40.29 21.81
C ASN A 273 -39.63 -39.39 20.78
N TYR A 274 -40.78 -39.85 20.30
CA TYR A 274 -41.51 -39.17 19.22
C TYR A 274 -42.21 -37.87 19.67
N GLU A 275 -42.64 -37.77 20.93
CA GLU A 275 -43.29 -36.55 21.44
C GLU A 275 -42.29 -35.39 21.44
N ASP A 276 -41.07 -35.65 21.91
CA ASP A 276 -39.96 -34.70 21.86
C ASP A 276 -39.55 -34.38 20.41
N ALA A 277 -39.56 -35.39 19.53
CA ALA A 277 -39.27 -35.20 18.11
C ALA A 277 -40.30 -34.28 17.43
N LEU A 278 -41.58 -34.38 17.79
CA LEU A 278 -42.65 -33.55 17.25
C LEU A 278 -42.48 -32.09 17.71
N ALA A 279 -42.22 -31.88 19.00
CA ALA A 279 -41.95 -30.54 19.54
C ALA A 279 -40.72 -29.91 18.87
N ALA A 280 -39.63 -30.68 18.74
CA ALA A 280 -38.42 -30.27 18.06
C ALA A 280 -38.64 -29.93 16.58
N PHE A 281 -39.46 -30.71 15.86
CA PHE A 281 -39.80 -30.46 14.46
C PHE A 281 -40.53 -29.12 14.30
N HIS A 282 -41.51 -28.81 15.16
CA HIS A 282 -42.19 -27.52 15.14
C HIS A 282 -41.24 -26.37 15.43
N HIS A 283 -40.38 -26.51 16.44
CA HIS A 283 -39.39 -25.50 16.79
C HIS A 283 -38.38 -25.23 15.64
N ALA A 284 -37.88 -26.30 15.02
CA ALA A 284 -37.00 -26.21 13.86
C ALA A 284 -37.71 -25.55 12.67
N LYS A 285 -38.99 -25.86 12.46
CA LYS A 285 -39.80 -25.33 11.36
C LYS A 285 -40.13 -23.85 11.47
N GLU A 286 -40.34 -23.34 12.69
CA GLU A 286 -40.47 -21.90 12.93
C GLU A 286 -39.19 -21.13 12.61
N SER A 287 -38.05 -21.80 12.73
CA SER A 287 -36.72 -21.23 12.47
C SER A 287 -36.23 -21.41 11.04
N SER A 288 -36.87 -22.27 10.24
CA SER A 288 -36.52 -22.53 8.83
C SER A 288 -37.26 -21.58 7.88
N LYS A 289 -36.55 -20.97 6.94
CA LYS A 289 -37.16 -20.18 5.85
C LYS A 289 -37.60 -21.07 4.69
N SER A 290 -36.85 -22.14 4.42
CA SER A 290 -37.16 -23.12 3.38
C SER A 290 -38.26 -24.11 3.78
N GLY A 291 -38.50 -24.27 5.08
CA GLY A 291 -39.39 -25.26 5.66
C GLY A 291 -38.85 -26.69 5.60
N ALA A 292 -37.58 -26.88 5.22
CA ALA A 292 -36.91 -28.18 5.19
C ALA A 292 -36.12 -28.42 6.48
N ILE A 293 -36.40 -29.57 7.10
CA ILE A 293 -35.90 -29.98 8.40
C ILE A 293 -35.15 -31.29 8.24
N ILE A 294 -33.97 -31.36 8.83
CA ILE A 294 -33.14 -32.56 8.84
C ILE A 294 -33.38 -33.30 10.16
N VAL A 295 -33.68 -34.59 10.06
CA VAL A 295 -33.71 -35.54 11.19
C VAL A 295 -32.46 -36.41 11.06
N GLU A 296 -31.55 -36.35 12.03
CA GLU A 296 -30.26 -37.05 11.98
C GLU A 296 -30.00 -37.84 13.24
N LYS A 297 -29.10 -38.83 13.15
CA LYS A 297 -28.63 -39.58 14.29
C LYS A 297 -27.86 -38.66 15.24
N PHE A 298 -28.17 -38.71 16.53
CA PHE A 298 -27.36 -38.06 17.55
C PHE A 298 -26.05 -38.82 17.74
N ILE A 299 -24.93 -38.13 17.53
CA ILE A 299 -23.59 -38.67 17.70
C ILE A 299 -23.08 -38.27 19.09
N VAL A 300 -22.60 -39.23 19.86
CA VAL A 300 -22.05 -38.98 21.20
C VAL A 300 -20.54 -38.80 21.06
N GLY A 301 -20.00 -37.71 21.61
CA GLY A 301 -18.57 -37.48 21.59
C GLY A 301 -18.17 -36.06 21.93
N GLN A 302 -16.87 -35.79 21.75
CA GLN A 302 -16.28 -34.47 21.80
C GLN A 302 -16.25 -33.84 20.41
N ASP A 303 -16.25 -32.51 20.35
CA ASP A 303 -16.23 -31.72 19.12
C ASP A 303 -14.78 -31.42 18.71
N TYR A 304 -14.36 -32.01 17.58
CA TYR A 304 -13.04 -31.84 16.98
C TYR A 304 -13.12 -31.02 15.69
N ARG A 305 -12.22 -30.06 15.54
CA ARG A 305 -11.97 -29.29 14.32
C ARG A 305 -10.66 -29.74 13.70
N LEU A 306 -10.72 -30.40 12.55
CA LEU A 306 -9.54 -30.70 11.73
C LEU A 306 -9.35 -29.63 10.65
N LEU A 307 -8.10 -29.24 10.41
CA LEU A 307 -7.74 -28.26 9.39
C LEU A 307 -6.87 -28.91 8.32
N VAL A 308 -7.38 -28.91 7.10
CA VAL A 308 -6.68 -29.40 5.92
C VAL A 308 -6.30 -28.22 5.03
N ILE A 309 -5.03 -28.13 4.66
CA ILE A 309 -4.48 -27.11 3.76
C ILE A 309 -3.69 -27.81 2.67
N ASN A 310 -3.92 -27.44 1.42
CA ASN A 310 -3.31 -28.05 0.25
C ASN A 310 -3.46 -29.59 0.24
N ASN A 311 -4.66 -30.07 0.61
CA ASN A 311 -5.00 -31.49 0.73
C ASN A 311 -4.14 -32.28 1.73
N ARG A 312 -3.55 -31.60 2.72
CA ARG A 312 -2.81 -32.20 3.82
C ARG A 312 -3.39 -31.76 5.15
N LEU A 313 -3.56 -32.68 6.09
CA LEU A 313 -3.94 -32.31 7.45
C LEU A 313 -2.78 -31.53 8.09
N VAL A 314 -3.04 -30.31 8.54
CA VAL A 314 -2.01 -29.44 9.14
C VAL A 314 -2.20 -29.32 10.65
N ALA A 315 -3.44 -29.29 11.13
CA ALA A 315 -3.73 -29.15 12.55
C ALA A 315 -5.07 -29.79 12.91
N GLY A 316 -5.25 -30.12 14.19
CA GLY A 316 -6.54 -30.46 14.77
C GLY A 316 -6.69 -29.87 16.16
N ALA A 317 -7.90 -29.45 16.51
CA ALA A 317 -8.22 -28.89 17.81
C ALA A 317 -9.50 -29.50 18.36
N ILE A 318 -9.54 -29.82 19.66
CA ILE A 318 -10.79 -30.09 20.36
C ILE A 318 -11.37 -28.76 20.84
N ARG A 319 -12.66 -28.54 20.60
CA ARG A 319 -13.38 -27.32 21.00
C ARG A 319 -14.26 -27.63 22.20
N THR A 320 -14.25 -26.73 23.18
CA THR A 320 -15.15 -26.81 24.33
C THR A 320 -16.03 -25.56 24.39
N PRO A 321 -17.35 -25.69 24.58
CA PRO A 321 -18.22 -24.55 24.79
C PRO A 321 -17.80 -23.70 25.99
N ALA A 322 -18.22 -22.43 25.96
CA ALA A 322 -18.00 -21.53 27.08
C ALA A 322 -18.64 -22.13 28.33
N HIS A 323 -17.87 -22.22 29.42
CA HIS A 323 -18.31 -22.82 30.67
C HIS A 323 -17.63 -22.15 31.86
N VAL A 324 -18.22 -22.36 33.04
CA VAL A 324 -17.62 -22.06 34.33
C VAL A 324 -17.57 -23.34 35.17
N ILE A 325 -16.64 -23.40 36.11
CA ILE A 325 -16.51 -24.50 37.08
C ILE A 325 -16.86 -23.92 38.44
N GLY A 326 -17.81 -24.55 39.14
CA GLY A 326 -18.21 -24.15 40.47
C GLY A 326 -17.07 -24.29 41.48
N ASP A 327 -16.92 -23.31 42.35
CA ASP A 327 -16.02 -23.34 43.51
C ASP A 327 -16.79 -23.47 44.84
N GLY A 328 -18.09 -23.75 44.77
CA GLY A 328 -18.99 -23.89 45.90
C GLY A 328 -19.27 -22.61 46.68
N LYS A 329 -18.77 -21.44 46.21
CA LYS A 329 -18.89 -20.16 46.93
C LYS A 329 -19.36 -19.00 46.06
N SER A 330 -18.81 -18.86 44.85
CA SER A 330 -19.10 -17.75 43.95
C SER A 330 -20.37 -17.99 43.14
N THR A 331 -21.06 -16.89 42.83
CA THR A 331 -22.21 -16.92 41.93
C THR A 331 -21.78 -17.20 40.49
N VAL A 332 -22.70 -17.65 39.63
CA VAL A 332 -22.41 -17.85 38.20
C VAL A 332 -21.85 -16.57 37.56
N GLN A 333 -22.39 -15.40 37.89
CA GLN A 333 -21.90 -14.11 37.38
C GLN A 333 -20.47 -13.82 37.84
N GLU A 334 -20.15 -14.03 39.13
CA GLU A 334 -18.80 -13.86 39.66
C GLU A 334 -17.80 -14.83 39.02
N LEU A 335 -18.21 -16.08 38.76
CA LEU A 335 -17.39 -17.06 38.06
C LEU A 335 -17.13 -16.64 36.61
N ILE A 336 -18.13 -16.10 35.91
CA ILE A 336 -17.98 -15.53 34.56
C ILE A 336 -16.98 -14.36 34.60
N ASP A 337 -17.12 -13.44 35.56
CA ASP A 337 -16.23 -12.28 35.70
C ASP A 337 -14.79 -12.71 36.02
N LYS A 338 -14.62 -13.73 36.86
CA LYS A 338 -13.32 -14.35 37.15
C LYS A 338 -12.71 -14.98 35.90
N VAL A 339 -13.47 -15.72 35.10
CA VAL A 339 -12.98 -16.27 33.82
C VAL A 339 -12.62 -15.13 32.85
N ASN A 340 -13.41 -14.08 32.80
CA ASN A 340 -13.20 -12.90 31.95
C ASN A 340 -12.06 -11.98 32.42
N SER A 341 -11.55 -12.17 33.64
CA SER A 341 -10.36 -11.47 34.17
C SER A 341 -9.05 -11.97 33.56
N ASP A 342 -9.06 -13.11 32.85
CA ASP A 342 -7.91 -13.56 32.07
C ASP A 342 -7.48 -12.47 31.07
N PRO A 343 -6.24 -11.97 31.12
CA PRO A 343 -5.77 -10.91 30.23
C PRO A 343 -5.80 -11.31 28.76
N ARG A 344 -5.85 -12.61 28.45
CA ARG A 344 -6.02 -13.12 27.08
C ARG A 344 -7.44 -12.94 26.56
N ARG A 345 -8.44 -12.63 27.38
CA ARG A 345 -9.84 -12.39 26.96
C ARG A 345 -10.09 -10.92 26.67
N GLY A 346 -10.59 -10.62 25.47
CA GLY A 346 -10.90 -9.26 25.02
C GLY A 346 -12.31 -9.13 24.47
N PHE A 347 -12.72 -7.91 24.13
CA PHE A 347 -13.99 -7.67 23.45
C PHE A 347 -13.90 -8.11 21.99
N GLY A 348 -14.87 -8.90 21.51
CA GLY A 348 -14.85 -9.43 20.14
C GLY A 348 -13.56 -10.22 19.85
N HIS A 349 -12.75 -9.74 18.91
CA HIS A 349 -11.47 -10.36 18.53
C HIS A 349 -10.25 -9.66 19.14
N GLU A 350 -10.43 -8.70 20.05
CA GLU A 350 -9.36 -7.82 20.57
C GLU A 350 -8.12 -8.61 21.04
N ASN A 351 -8.33 -9.66 21.84
CA ASN A 351 -7.27 -10.54 22.37
C ASN A 351 -7.37 -11.98 21.84
N VAL A 352 -6.51 -12.89 22.32
CA VAL A 352 -6.45 -14.30 21.89
C VAL A 352 -7.74 -15.07 22.17
N LEU A 353 -8.43 -14.75 23.26
CA LEU A 353 -9.71 -15.31 23.66
C LEU A 353 -10.80 -14.22 23.67
N THR A 354 -12.06 -14.61 23.57
CA THR A 354 -13.20 -13.68 23.62
C THR A 354 -13.84 -13.74 25.00
N LYS A 355 -14.25 -12.59 25.55
CA LYS A 355 -15.00 -12.54 26.81
C LYS A 355 -16.34 -13.25 26.67
N ILE A 356 -16.73 -13.99 27.70
CA ILE A 356 -18.03 -14.63 27.80
C ILE A 356 -19.07 -13.54 28.11
N THR A 357 -20.06 -13.38 27.23
CA THR A 357 -21.17 -12.44 27.42
C THR A 357 -22.46 -13.18 27.74
N THR A 358 -23.22 -12.63 28.70
CA THR A 358 -24.55 -13.11 29.07
C THR A 358 -25.59 -12.45 28.16
N ASN A 359 -26.28 -13.25 27.35
CA ASN A 359 -27.41 -12.82 26.53
C ASN A 359 -28.64 -13.70 26.82
N GLU A 360 -29.80 -13.39 26.25
CA GLU A 360 -31.05 -14.16 26.50
C GLU A 360 -30.87 -15.66 26.30
N LEU A 361 -30.15 -16.09 25.26
CA LEU A 361 -29.84 -17.50 25.02
C LEU A 361 -29.01 -18.13 26.16
N THR A 362 -28.01 -17.41 26.67
CA THR A 362 -27.19 -17.86 27.80
C THR A 362 -28.04 -18.04 29.05
N LEU A 363 -28.96 -17.10 29.29
CA LEU A 363 -29.88 -17.15 30.43
C LEU A 363 -30.81 -18.35 30.35
N THR A 364 -31.29 -18.69 29.14
CA THR A 364 -32.09 -19.90 28.91
C THR A 364 -31.28 -21.16 29.23
N ILE A 365 -30.04 -21.29 28.75
CA ILE A 365 -29.19 -22.46 29.02
C ILE A 365 -28.93 -22.62 30.52
N ILE A 366 -28.62 -21.52 31.22
CA ILE A 366 -28.40 -21.52 32.67
C ILE A 366 -29.67 -21.97 33.40
N LYS A 367 -30.84 -21.48 32.96
CA LYS A 367 -32.14 -21.83 33.54
C LYS A 367 -32.52 -23.29 33.29
N ASP A 368 -32.29 -23.81 32.10
CA ASP A 368 -32.59 -25.21 31.73
C ASP A 368 -31.70 -26.19 32.52
N ALA A 369 -30.47 -25.77 32.85
CA ALA A 369 -29.59 -26.47 33.79
C ALA A 369 -30.00 -26.33 35.28
N GLY A 370 -31.09 -25.60 35.58
CA GLY A 370 -31.62 -25.41 36.93
C GLY A 370 -30.98 -24.28 37.74
N TYR A 371 -30.19 -23.41 37.11
CA TYR A 371 -29.45 -22.33 37.76
C TYR A 371 -29.95 -20.93 37.37
N THR A 372 -29.47 -19.91 38.07
CA THR A 372 -29.59 -18.47 37.72
C THR A 372 -28.21 -17.81 37.80
N LEU A 373 -28.09 -16.55 37.38
CA LEU A 373 -26.81 -15.82 37.48
C LEU A 373 -26.32 -15.67 38.94
N GLU A 374 -27.24 -15.67 39.89
CA GLU A 374 -27.01 -15.54 41.33
C GLU A 374 -26.82 -16.89 42.03
N SER A 375 -26.99 -18.01 41.31
CA SER A 375 -26.84 -19.34 41.87
C SER A 375 -25.37 -19.67 42.13
N VAL A 376 -25.10 -20.47 43.17
CA VAL A 376 -23.77 -20.99 43.48
C VAL A 376 -23.69 -22.44 43.00
N ILE A 377 -22.78 -22.71 42.07
CA ILE A 377 -22.55 -24.04 41.51
C ILE A 377 -21.70 -24.86 42.50
N ALA A 378 -22.02 -26.15 42.67
CA ALA A 378 -21.25 -27.04 43.52
C ALA A 378 -19.78 -27.13 43.10
N GLU A 379 -18.89 -27.37 44.07
CA GLU A 379 -17.44 -27.44 43.80
C GLU A 379 -17.11 -28.54 42.77
N GLY A 380 -16.45 -28.16 41.68
CA GLY A 380 -16.05 -29.05 40.60
C GLY A 380 -17.14 -29.34 39.55
N GLU A 381 -18.38 -28.88 39.76
CA GLU A 381 -19.44 -29.02 38.76
C GLU A 381 -19.26 -28.00 37.62
N ARG A 382 -19.40 -28.47 36.37
CA ARG A 382 -19.23 -27.65 35.17
C ARG A 382 -20.59 -27.20 34.65
N LEU A 383 -20.80 -25.88 34.56
CA LEU A 383 -21.98 -25.29 33.92
C LEU A 383 -21.62 -24.76 32.54
N ILE A 384 -22.30 -25.28 31.51
CA ILE A 384 -22.19 -24.79 30.13
C ILE A 384 -22.99 -23.50 29.99
N LEU A 385 -22.42 -22.51 29.29
CA LEU A 385 -23.01 -21.18 29.09
C LEU A 385 -23.42 -20.93 27.63
N LYS A 386 -23.01 -21.79 26.70
CA LYS A 386 -23.32 -21.70 25.26
C LYS A 386 -23.46 -23.10 24.67
N ASP A 387 -24.40 -23.30 23.75
CA ASP A 387 -24.60 -24.60 23.10
C ASP A 387 -23.53 -24.95 22.05
N THR A 388 -22.86 -23.93 21.51
CA THR A 388 -21.85 -24.11 20.46
C THR A 388 -20.43 -23.87 20.99
N ALA A 389 -19.50 -24.72 20.57
CA ALA A 389 -18.09 -24.65 20.93
C ALA A 389 -17.31 -23.58 20.12
N ASN A 390 -17.87 -22.37 20.04
CA ASN A 390 -17.31 -21.26 19.27
C ASN A 390 -16.39 -20.38 20.12
N LEU A 391 -15.17 -20.12 19.64
CA LEU A 391 -14.25 -19.20 20.32
C LEU A 391 -14.82 -17.77 20.40
N SER A 392 -15.65 -17.36 19.42
CA SER A 392 -16.29 -16.03 19.38
C SER A 392 -17.33 -15.82 20.48
N THR A 393 -17.86 -16.89 21.08
CA THR A 393 -18.82 -16.84 22.19
C THR A 393 -18.15 -17.16 23.53
N GLY A 394 -16.82 -17.22 23.56
CA GLY A 394 -16.01 -17.43 24.76
C GLY A 394 -15.60 -18.87 25.03
N GLY A 395 -15.84 -19.79 24.07
CA GLY A 395 -15.35 -21.16 24.13
C GLY A 395 -13.82 -21.27 24.11
N THR A 396 -13.31 -22.46 24.41
CA THR A 396 -11.87 -22.77 24.48
C THR A 396 -11.50 -23.81 23.43
N ALA A 397 -10.22 -23.87 23.08
CA ALA A 397 -9.69 -24.86 22.16
C ALA A 397 -8.38 -25.45 22.68
N GLU A 398 -8.16 -26.73 22.45
CA GLU A 398 -6.92 -27.44 22.77
C GLU A 398 -6.35 -28.11 21.52
N ASP A 399 -5.05 -27.97 21.27
CA ASP A 399 -4.36 -28.63 20.16
C ASP A 399 -4.26 -30.15 20.41
N ILE A 400 -4.74 -30.94 19.44
CA ILE A 400 -4.72 -32.41 19.49
C ILE A 400 -4.05 -33.01 18.25
N THR A 401 -3.34 -32.21 17.47
CA THR A 401 -2.81 -32.58 16.15
C THR A 401 -2.03 -33.90 16.17
N ASP A 402 -1.16 -34.10 17.16
CA ASP A 402 -0.25 -35.25 17.19
C ASP A 402 -0.91 -36.55 17.69
N ILE A 403 -2.13 -36.49 18.21
CA ILE A 403 -2.86 -37.68 18.71
C ILE A 403 -3.90 -38.21 17.73
N ILE A 404 -4.11 -37.54 16.59
CA ILE A 404 -5.11 -37.95 15.59
C ILE A 404 -4.69 -39.27 14.95
N HIS A 405 -5.61 -40.24 14.91
CA HIS A 405 -5.35 -41.52 14.27
C HIS A 405 -5.04 -41.37 12.77
N PRO A 406 -4.04 -42.07 12.20
CA PRO A 406 -3.71 -42.00 10.77
C PRO A 406 -4.89 -42.28 9.81
N ALA A 407 -5.85 -43.11 10.22
CA ALA A 407 -7.07 -43.35 9.42
C ALA A 407 -7.93 -42.08 9.29
N ASN A 408 -8.07 -41.32 10.39
CA ASN A 408 -8.82 -40.07 10.42
C ASN A 408 -8.08 -38.97 9.64
N VAL A 409 -6.74 -38.97 9.69
CA VAL A 409 -5.91 -38.10 8.83
C VAL A 409 -6.18 -38.37 7.35
N SER A 410 -6.10 -39.64 6.94
CA SER A 410 -6.35 -40.03 5.55
C SER A 410 -7.79 -39.71 5.11
N MET A 411 -8.76 -39.86 6.00
CA MET A 411 -10.15 -39.48 5.73
C MET A 411 -10.27 -37.97 5.51
N ALA A 412 -9.69 -37.14 6.39
CA ALA A 412 -9.71 -35.68 6.27
C ALA A 412 -9.07 -35.20 4.96
N GLU A 413 -7.91 -35.74 4.58
CA GLU A 413 -7.25 -35.43 3.30
C GLU A 413 -8.05 -35.91 2.06
N ARG A 414 -8.85 -36.97 2.20
CA ARG A 414 -9.77 -37.41 1.13
C ARG A 414 -10.97 -36.48 1.02
N ILE A 415 -11.55 -36.07 2.14
CA ILE A 415 -12.70 -35.15 2.19
C ILE A 415 -12.39 -33.85 1.45
N SER A 416 -11.20 -33.27 1.65
CA SER A 416 -10.82 -32.03 0.95
C SER A 416 -10.83 -32.19 -0.57
N LYS A 417 -10.45 -33.36 -1.08
CA LYS A 417 -10.46 -33.67 -2.53
C LYS A 417 -11.85 -33.99 -3.06
N ILE A 418 -12.71 -34.64 -2.25
CA ILE A 418 -14.10 -34.98 -2.62
C ILE A 418 -14.92 -33.70 -2.79
N ILE A 419 -14.78 -32.77 -1.85
CA ILE A 419 -15.48 -31.48 -1.87
C ILE A 419 -14.76 -30.45 -2.76
N ASP A 420 -13.54 -30.75 -3.22
CA ASP A 420 -12.70 -29.84 -4.03
C ASP A 420 -12.35 -28.53 -3.31
N LEU A 421 -12.02 -28.62 -2.02
CA LEU A 421 -11.56 -27.50 -1.20
C LEU A 421 -10.07 -27.60 -0.92
N ASP A 422 -9.36 -26.54 -1.27
CA ASP A 422 -7.92 -26.43 -1.12
C ASP A 422 -7.51 -26.06 0.31
N ILE A 423 -8.40 -25.39 1.05
CA ILE A 423 -8.34 -25.12 2.49
C ILE A 423 -9.73 -25.39 3.07
N CYS A 424 -9.86 -26.38 3.95
CA CYS A 424 -11.13 -26.67 4.61
C CYS A 424 -10.95 -27.01 6.10
N GLY A 425 -11.99 -26.67 6.86
CA GLY A 425 -12.16 -27.12 8.23
C GLY A 425 -13.20 -28.23 8.27
N ILE A 426 -12.90 -29.34 8.93
CA ILE A 426 -13.77 -30.50 9.05
C ILE A 426 -14.13 -30.67 10.51
N ASP A 427 -15.44 -30.65 10.80
CA ASP A 427 -15.93 -30.88 12.15
C ASP A 427 -16.30 -32.35 12.32
N ILE A 428 -15.76 -32.94 13.37
CA ILE A 428 -15.88 -34.35 13.68
C ILE A 428 -16.36 -34.49 15.11
N MET A 429 -17.32 -35.38 15.32
CA MET A 429 -17.75 -35.78 16.65
C MET A 429 -17.39 -37.23 16.89
N THR A 430 -16.63 -37.50 17.95
CA THR A 430 -16.23 -38.85 18.36
C THR A 430 -15.88 -38.89 19.84
N THR A 431 -15.98 -40.05 20.46
CA THR A 431 -15.53 -40.29 21.83
C THR A 431 -14.00 -40.29 21.97
N ASP A 432 -13.26 -40.64 20.91
CA ASP A 432 -11.80 -40.70 20.91
C ASP A 432 -11.21 -40.51 19.49
N ILE A 433 -10.59 -39.36 19.23
CA ILE A 433 -10.00 -39.05 17.91
C ILE A 433 -8.72 -39.87 17.60
N SER A 434 -8.16 -40.54 18.61
CA SER A 434 -6.98 -41.40 18.46
C SER A 434 -7.31 -42.80 17.94
N GLN A 435 -8.59 -43.09 17.71
CA GLN A 435 -9.08 -44.32 17.08
C GLN A 435 -9.85 -44.00 15.77
N PRO A 436 -9.97 -44.94 14.82
CA PRO A 436 -10.81 -44.76 13.64
C PRO A 436 -12.27 -44.38 13.98
N LEU A 437 -12.90 -43.50 13.19
CA LEU A 437 -14.30 -43.09 13.41
C LEU A 437 -15.29 -44.27 13.37
N SER A 438 -15.06 -45.23 12.47
CA SER A 438 -15.86 -46.46 12.38
C SER A 438 -15.85 -47.32 13.64
N GLU A 439 -14.80 -47.24 14.46
CA GLU A 439 -14.70 -48.01 15.72
C GLU A 439 -15.34 -47.27 16.91
N THR A 440 -15.31 -45.94 16.88
CA THR A 440 -15.82 -45.07 17.96
C THR A 440 -17.30 -44.69 17.79
N GLY A 441 -17.90 -45.02 16.64
CA GLY A 441 -19.22 -44.53 16.25
C GLY A 441 -19.25 -43.03 15.97
N GLY A 442 -18.09 -42.44 15.69
CA GLY A 442 -17.95 -41.03 15.36
C GLY A 442 -18.35 -40.71 13.92
N ALA A 443 -18.55 -39.42 13.64
CA ALA A 443 -18.95 -38.97 12.31
C ALA A 443 -18.47 -37.54 11.99
N VAL A 444 -18.34 -37.25 10.70
CA VAL A 444 -18.12 -35.91 10.15
C VAL A 444 -19.45 -35.15 10.16
N LEU A 445 -19.50 -34.05 10.91
CA LEU A 445 -20.69 -33.23 11.06
C LEU A 445 -20.84 -32.18 9.95
N GLU A 446 -19.73 -31.54 9.59
CA GLU A 446 -19.70 -30.49 8.58
C GLU A 446 -18.31 -30.30 7.97
N VAL A 447 -18.28 -29.81 6.73
CA VAL A 447 -17.07 -29.38 6.02
C VAL A 447 -17.24 -27.90 5.68
N ASN A 448 -16.28 -27.07 6.05
CA ASN A 448 -16.36 -25.63 5.94
C ASN A 448 -15.28 -25.08 5.02
N ALA A 449 -15.70 -24.26 4.05
CA ALA A 449 -14.81 -23.36 3.35
C ALA A 449 -14.41 -22.17 4.24
N GLY A 450 -13.20 -21.64 4.05
CA GLY A 450 -12.73 -20.49 4.81
C GLY A 450 -12.61 -20.70 6.33
N PRO A 451 -11.99 -21.80 6.82
CA PRO A 451 -11.90 -22.07 8.25
C PRO A 451 -11.12 -20.99 9.00
N GLY A 452 -11.53 -20.69 10.24
CA GLY A 452 -10.81 -19.76 11.11
C GLY A 452 -9.51 -20.36 11.67
N PHE A 453 -8.40 -19.62 11.60
CA PHE A 453 -7.09 -20.09 12.06
C PHE A 453 -6.82 -19.86 13.55
N ARG A 454 -7.56 -18.95 14.19
CA ARG A 454 -7.31 -18.48 15.57
C ARG A 454 -7.11 -19.63 16.56
N MET A 455 -7.94 -20.68 16.48
CA MET A 455 -7.87 -21.81 17.41
C MET A 455 -6.60 -22.66 17.26
N HIS A 456 -6.00 -22.70 16.07
CA HIS A 456 -4.76 -23.43 15.82
C HIS A 456 -3.52 -22.57 16.05
N LEU A 457 -3.60 -21.27 15.76
CA LEU A 457 -2.50 -20.32 15.97
C LEU A 457 -2.27 -20.02 17.46
N ALA A 458 -3.33 -19.99 18.26
CA ALA A 458 -3.26 -19.65 19.67
C ALA A 458 -4.32 -20.42 20.47
N PRO A 459 -4.15 -21.75 20.64
CA PRO A 459 -5.06 -22.55 21.44
C PRO A 459 -4.98 -22.15 22.93
N THR A 460 -6.03 -22.49 23.69
CA THR A 460 -6.08 -22.25 25.15
C THR A 460 -5.07 -23.14 25.88
N SER A 461 -4.90 -24.38 25.41
CA SER A 461 -3.94 -25.40 25.86
C SER A 461 -3.39 -26.18 24.66
N GLY A 462 -2.22 -26.82 24.82
CA GLY A 462 -1.53 -27.51 23.73
C GLY A 462 -0.58 -26.61 22.92
N LEU A 463 -0.05 -27.13 21.81
CA LEU A 463 0.99 -26.47 21.03
C LEU A 463 0.40 -25.56 19.92
N PRO A 464 0.76 -24.26 19.86
CA PRO A 464 0.46 -23.42 18.72
C PRO A 464 1.01 -23.97 17.39
N ARG A 465 0.19 -23.97 16.33
CA ARG A 465 0.58 -24.41 14.99
C ARG A 465 0.58 -23.24 14.02
N ASN A 466 1.70 -22.98 13.33
CA ASN A 466 1.74 -22.00 12.23
C ASN A 466 1.03 -22.55 10.98
N VAL A 467 -0.29 -22.39 10.95
CA VAL A 467 -1.15 -22.83 9.85
C VAL A 467 -1.15 -21.85 8.67
N ALA A 468 -0.57 -20.66 8.82
CA ALA A 468 -0.43 -19.69 7.73
C ALA A 468 0.70 -20.08 6.76
N ALA A 469 1.80 -20.66 7.27
CA ALA A 469 2.94 -21.10 6.47
C ALA A 469 2.55 -22.04 5.31
N PRO A 470 1.76 -23.12 5.52
CA PRO A 470 1.31 -24.00 4.45
C PRO A 470 0.44 -23.31 3.39
N VAL A 471 -0.31 -22.25 3.75
CA VAL A 471 -1.08 -21.45 2.79
C VAL A 471 -0.13 -20.69 1.86
N ILE A 472 0.91 -20.07 2.42
CA ILE A 472 1.90 -19.35 1.61
C ILE A 472 2.74 -20.32 0.76
N ASP A 473 3.10 -21.49 1.29
CA ASP A 473 3.78 -22.54 0.51
C ASP A 473 2.93 -23.01 -0.68
N LYS A 474 1.61 -23.09 -0.52
CA LYS A 474 0.70 -23.42 -1.62
C LYS A 474 0.68 -22.32 -2.68
N LEU A 475 0.50 -21.07 -2.25
CA LEU A 475 0.35 -19.94 -3.16
C LEU A 475 1.66 -19.57 -3.89
N PHE A 476 2.80 -19.81 -3.24
CA PHE A 476 4.15 -19.50 -3.71
C PHE A 476 5.08 -20.70 -3.48
N PRO A 477 4.97 -21.77 -4.30
CA PRO A 477 5.62 -23.06 -4.04
C PRO A 477 7.14 -23.06 -4.24
N ASN A 478 7.67 -22.09 -4.98
CA ASN A 478 9.09 -21.99 -5.23
C ASN A 478 9.78 -21.28 -4.07
N LYS A 479 10.79 -21.92 -3.47
CA LYS A 479 11.57 -21.29 -2.40
C LYS A 479 12.24 -20.00 -2.91
N GLY A 480 12.08 -18.92 -2.16
CA GLY A 480 12.60 -17.59 -2.53
C GLY A 480 11.70 -16.81 -3.49
N ASP A 481 10.56 -17.38 -3.92
CA ASP A 481 9.56 -16.61 -4.64
C ASP A 481 8.93 -15.58 -3.70
N THR A 482 9.08 -14.31 -4.07
CA THR A 482 8.56 -13.18 -3.31
C THR A 482 7.26 -12.65 -3.91
N GLY A 483 6.71 -13.28 -4.95
CA GLY A 483 5.51 -12.81 -5.65
C GLY A 483 5.69 -11.44 -6.31
N ARG A 484 6.93 -10.94 -6.42
CA ARG A 484 7.25 -9.63 -6.99
C ARG A 484 7.38 -9.73 -8.50
N ILE A 485 7.14 -8.61 -9.17
CA ILE A 485 7.59 -8.37 -10.54
C ILE A 485 8.77 -7.40 -10.50
N PRO A 486 9.65 -7.37 -11.52
CA PRO A 486 10.70 -6.37 -11.59
C PRO A 486 10.15 -4.94 -11.56
N ILE A 487 10.75 -4.09 -10.73
CA ILE A 487 10.42 -2.67 -10.60
C ILE A 487 11.66 -1.83 -10.88
N ILE A 488 11.56 -0.96 -11.88
CA ILE A 488 12.52 0.13 -12.11
C ILE A 488 11.89 1.44 -11.64
N ALA A 489 12.43 2.02 -10.56
CA ALA A 489 11.97 3.28 -10.01
C ALA A 489 12.85 4.46 -10.47
N ILE A 490 12.25 5.54 -10.97
CA ILE A 490 12.99 6.64 -11.59
C ILE A 490 12.64 7.96 -10.91
N THR A 491 13.66 8.69 -10.45
CA THR A 491 13.50 10.03 -9.89
C THR A 491 14.56 11.00 -10.41
N GLY A 492 14.38 12.27 -10.09
CA GLY A 492 15.21 13.38 -10.56
C GLY A 492 14.42 14.68 -10.76
N THR A 493 15.10 15.79 -11.01
CA THR A 493 14.42 17.06 -11.33
C THR A 493 13.94 17.02 -12.77
N ASN A 494 14.85 16.77 -13.73
CA ASN A 494 14.56 16.71 -15.16
C ASN A 494 14.85 15.32 -15.75
N GLY A 495 14.24 14.98 -16.89
CA GLY A 495 14.52 13.73 -17.62
C GLY A 495 13.77 12.47 -17.16
N LYS A 496 13.07 12.51 -16.02
CA LYS A 496 12.30 11.38 -15.46
C LYS A 496 11.34 10.73 -16.46
N THR A 497 10.45 11.54 -17.03
CA THR A 497 9.38 11.04 -17.92
C THR A 497 9.94 10.42 -19.19
N THR A 498 10.94 11.06 -19.81
CA THR A 498 11.61 10.52 -20.99
C THR A 498 12.32 9.20 -20.67
N THR A 499 13.06 9.15 -19.57
CA THR A 499 13.76 7.93 -19.12
C THR A 499 12.78 6.81 -18.82
N SER A 500 11.64 7.11 -18.19
CA SER A 500 10.60 6.13 -17.86
C SER A 500 9.94 5.55 -19.11
N ARG A 501 9.59 6.41 -20.08
CA ARG A 501 9.01 5.97 -21.36
C ARG A 501 10.00 5.17 -22.20
N LEU A 502 11.26 5.60 -22.26
CA LEU A 502 12.31 4.88 -22.98
C LEU A 502 12.58 3.51 -22.34
N MET A 503 12.71 3.44 -21.01
CA MET A 503 12.90 2.19 -20.28
C MET A 503 11.72 1.23 -20.49
N ALA A 504 10.48 1.74 -20.41
CA ALA A 504 9.29 0.93 -20.68
C ALA A 504 9.25 0.41 -22.13
N HIS A 505 9.67 1.24 -23.09
CA HIS A 505 9.76 0.85 -24.50
C HIS A 505 10.83 -0.22 -24.74
N ILE A 506 12.02 -0.09 -24.14
CA ILE A 506 13.08 -1.10 -24.19
C ILE A 506 12.62 -2.42 -23.56
N ALA A 507 12.02 -2.37 -22.37
CA ALA A 507 11.51 -3.57 -21.70
C ALA A 507 10.43 -4.29 -22.54
N LYS A 508 9.59 -3.54 -23.25
CA LYS A 508 8.60 -4.11 -24.16
C LYS A 508 9.23 -4.84 -25.35
N MET A 509 10.37 -4.37 -25.88
CA MET A 509 11.09 -5.05 -26.97
C MET A 509 11.59 -6.43 -26.54
N ASN A 510 11.94 -6.58 -25.26
CA ASN A 510 12.30 -7.87 -24.64
C ASN A 510 11.09 -8.78 -24.33
N GLY A 511 9.87 -8.39 -24.70
CA GLY A 511 8.65 -9.20 -24.53
C GLY A 511 7.89 -8.98 -23.22
N TYR A 512 8.30 -8.04 -22.37
CA TYR A 512 7.57 -7.73 -21.14
C TYR A 512 6.22 -7.03 -21.41
N ARG A 513 5.25 -7.32 -20.56
CA ARG A 513 3.98 -6.60 -20.45
C ARG A 513 4.16 -5.51 -19.41
N VAL A 514 4.59 -4.35 -19.89
CA VAL A 514 5.01 -3.24 -19.03
C VAL A 514 3.82 -2.39 -18.61
N GLY A 515 3.73 -2.11 -17.31
CA GLY A 515 2.94 -1.01 -16.75
C GLY A 515 3.88 0.09 -16.26
N TYR A 516 3.57 1.35 -16.56
CA TYR A 516 4.44 2.45 -16.19
C TYR A 516 3.70 3.72 -15.82
N THR A 517 4.32 4.51 -14.93
CA THR A 517 3.80 5.81 -14.50
C THR A 517 4.66 6.93 -15.05
N THR A 518 4.02 8.05 -15.38
CA THR A 518 4.69 9.28 -15.83
C THR A 518 4.05 10.50 -15.19
N SER A 519 4.65 11.67 -15.40
CA SER A 519 4.07 12.95 -15.00
C SER A 519 2.67 13.24 -15.60
N ASP A 520 2.30 12.62 -16.72
CA ASP A 520 1.05 12.88 -17.44
C ASP A 520 0.01 11.75 -17.35
N GLY A 521 0.40 10.54 -16.96
CA GLY A 521 -0.54 9.43 -16.87
C GLY A 521 0.01 8.11 -16.35
N VAL A 522 -0.88 7.13 -16.24
CA VAL A 522 -0.54 5.71 -16.04
C VAL A 522 -0.88 4.93 -17.29
N TYR A 523 0.07 4.10 -17.71
CA TYR A 523 -0.01 3.34 -18.94
C TYR A 523 0.17 1.86 -18.66
N ILE A 524 -0.64 1.03 -19.34
CA ILE A 524 -0.46 -0.42 -19.39
C ILE A 524 -0.37 -0.82 -20.85
N GLN A 525 0.74 -1.42 -21.26
CA GLN A 525 1.01 -1.79 -22.65
C GLN A 525 0.80 -0.63 -23.65
N ASN A 526 1.18 0.60 -23.26
CA ASN A 526 1.01 1.87 -23.98
C ASN A 526 -0.43 2.41 -24.07
N ARG A 527 -1.40 1.79 -23.39
CA ARG A 527 -2.75 2.36 -23.25
C ARG A 527 -2.80 3.25 -22.03
N LEU A 528 -3.16 4.51 -22.23
CA LEU A 528 -3.39 5.47 -21.16
C LEU A 528 -4.67 5.10 -20.41
N LEU A 529 -4.55 4.79 -19.12
CA LEU A 529 -5.68 4.38 -18.27
C LEU A 529 -6.05 5.42 -17.21
N MET A 530 -5.11 6.28 -16.83
CA MET A 530 -5.33 7.37 -15.88
C MET A 530 -4.56 8.61 -16.32
N THR A 531 -5.18 9.78 -16.21
CA THR A 531 -4.57 11.09 -16.52
C THR A 531 -4.36 11.92 -15.25
N GLY A 532 -3.35 12.79 -15.25
CA GLY A 532 -3.04 13.68 -14.12
C GLY A 532 -1.62 13.49 -13.59
N ASP A 533 -1.32 14.06 -12.40
CA ASP A 533 -0.03 13.86 -11.70
C ASP A 533 0.05 12.41 -11.19
N CYS A 534 0.54 11.52 -12.05
CA CYS A 534 0.56 10.08 -11.81
C CYS A 534 1.89 9.59 -11.21
N THR A 535 2.61 10.45 -10.48
CA THR A 535 3.94 10.14 -9.92
C THR A 535 3.93 9.77 -8.44
N GLY A 536 2.73 9.46 -7.91
CA GLY A 536 2.49 9.13 -6.51
C GLY A 536 2.16 7.64 -6.25
N PRO A 537 2.01 7.26 -4.98
CA PRO A 537 1.82 5.87 -4.59
C PRO A 537 0.55 5.23 -5.16
N ALA A 538 -0.55 5.99 -5.28
CA ALA A 538 -1.78 5.48 -5.89
C ALA A 538 -1.59 5.03 -7.35
N SER A 539 -0.77 5.75 -8.11
CA SER A 539 -0.45 5.44 -9.51
C SER A 539 0.48 4.22 -9.60
N ALA A 540 1.46 4.12 -8.70
CA ALA A 540 2.30 2.94 -8.60
C ALA A 540 1.48 1.69 -8.23
N GLU A 541 0.61 1.79 -7.22
CA GLU A 541 -0.29 0.70 -6.85
C GLU A 541 -1.25 0.31 -7.98
N PHE A 542 -1.73 1.27 -8.78
CA PHE A 542 -2.57 0.97 -9.95
C PHE A 542 -1.86 0.00 -10.90
N VAL A 543 -0.58 0.25 -11.18
CA VAL A 543 0.26 -0.65 -12.01
C VAL A 543 0.47 -1.99 -11.31
N LEU A 544 0.81 -1.98 -10.02
CA LEU A 544 1.15 -3.20 -9.26
C LEU A 544 -0.07 -4.08 -8.93
N LYS A 545 -1.29 -3.55 -9.05
CA LYS A 545 -2.55 -4.29 -8.92
C LYS A 545 -3.01 -4.93 -10.23
N ASP A 546 -2.47 -4.52 -11.38
CA ASP A 546 -2.93 -5.04 -12.66
C ASP A 546 -2.33 -6.45 -12.94
N PRO A 547 -3.17 -7.50 -13.07
CA PRO A 547 -2.70 -8.88 -13.24
C PRO A 547 -2.06 -9.15 -14.61
N THR A 548 -2.11 -8.21 -15.55
CA THR A 548 -1.50 -8.35 -16.87
C THR A 548 -0.05 -7.84 -16.89
N VAL A 549 0.35 -7.05 -15.90
CA VAL A 549 1.68 -6.43 -15.83
C VAL A 549 2.69 -7.39 -15.22
N ASN A 550 3.80 -7.67 -15.93
CA ASN A 550 4.91 -8.47 -15.39
C ASN A 550 6.24 -7.70 -15.28
N PHE A 551 6.21 -6.39 -15.53
CA PHE A 551 7.35 -5.48 -15.39
C PHE A 551 6.84 -4.06 -15.13
N ALA A 552 7.36 -3.37 -14.12
CA ALA A 552 6.93 -2.02 -13.76
C ALA A 552 8.04 -0.98 -13.93
N VAL A 553 7.72 0.16 -14.56
CA VAL A 553 8.59 1.35 -14.60
C VAL A 553 7.88 2.52 -13.92
N LEU A 554 8.37 2.93 -12.76
CA LEU A 554 7.65 3.84 -11.87
C LEU A 554 8.37 5.19 -11.73
N GLU A 555 7.82 6.23 -12.34
CA GLU A 555 8.25 7.61 -12.12
C GLU A 555 7.85 8.06 -10.71
N CYS A 556 8.84 8.41 -9.89
CA CYS A 556 8.70 8.82 -8.51
C CYS A 556 9.08 10.31 -8.36
N ALA A 557 8.10 11.19 -8.21
CA ALA A 557 8.35 12.61 -8.03
C ALA A 557 8.31 13.04 -6.56
N ARG A 558 8.93 14.19 -6.28
CA ARG A 558 8.98 14.82 -4.96
C ARG A 558 7.60 15.03 -4.35
N GLY A 559 6.60 15.39 -5.16
CA GLY A 559 5.22 15.57 -4.70
C GLY A 559 4.64 14.30 -4.09
N GLY A 560 4.75 13.16 -4.78
CA GLY A 560 4.30 11.87 -4.29
C GLY A 560 5.02 11.44 -3.01
N LEU A 561 6.36 11.53 -3.02
CA LEU A 561 7.22 11.15 -1.90
C LEU A 561 6.87 11.88 -0.60
N LEU A 562 6.60 13.19 -0.66
CA LEU A 562 6.26 13.98 0.52
C LEU A 562 4.79 13.87 0.94
N ARG A 563 3.88 13.55 0.01
CA ARG A 563 2.44 13.40 0.31
C ARG A 563 2.12 12.07 0.98
N ALA A 564 2.76 10.98 0.56
CA ALA A 564 2.39 9.65 1.01
C ALA A 564 3.52 8.59 0.95
N GLY A 565 4.74 8.97 0.55
CA GLY A 565 5.83 8.03 0.31
C GLY A 565 5.70 7.28 -1.03
N LEU A 566 6.47 6.20 -1.17
CA LEU A 566 6.45 5.29 -2.32
C LEU A 566 5.28 4.31 -2.26
N GLY A 567 4.77 3.89 -3.43
CA GLY A 567 3.69 2.89 -3.56
C GLY A 567 4.20 1.44 -3.56
N PHE A 568 5.47 1.23 -3.25
CA PHE A 568 6.14 -0.07 -3.19
C PHE A 568 7.18 -0.04 -2.08
N LYS A 569 7.49 -1.21 -1.48
CA LYS A 569 8.45 -1.31 -0.36
C LYS A 569 9.91 -1.36 -0.82
N LYS A 570 10.17 -2.04 -1.94
CA LYS A 570 11.52 -2.22 -2.52
C LYS A 570 11.44 -2.19 -4.05
N CYS A 571 12.54 -1.90 -4.74
CA CYS A 571 12.67 -2.05 -6.19
C CYS A 571 13.98 -2.77 -6.57
N ASP A 572 14.05 -3.26 -7.80
CA ASP A 572 15.20 -3.97 -8.36
C ASP A 572 16.25 -2.99 -8.87
N VAL A 573 15.78 -1.91 -9.50
CA VAL A 573 16.63 -0.83 -9.99
C VAL A 573 16.04 0.52 -9.58
N ALA A 574 16.89 1.42 -9.11
CA ALA A 574 16.55 2.83 -8.94
C ALA A 574 17.44 3.69 -9.84
N ILE A 575 16.85 4.66 -10.55
CA ILE A 575 17.58 5.60 -11.40
C ILE A 575 17.37 7.02 -10.84
N VAL A 576 18.46 7.73 -10.59
CA VAL A 576 18.44 9.15 -10.21
C VAL A 576 19.08 9.98 -11.33
N THR A 577 18.28 10.76 -12.05
CA THR A 577 18.74 11.47 -13.24
C THR A 577 19.55 12.73 -12.93
N ASN A 578 19.09 13.57 -12.01
CA ASN A 578 19.75 14.83 -11.57
C ASN A 578 18.96 15.47 -10.42
N VAL A 579 19.59 16.41 -9.72
CA VAL A 579 18.99 17.28 -8.72
C VAL A 579 19.28 18.74 -9.08
N ALA A 580 18.25 19.46 -9.48
CA ALA A 580 18.32 20.91 -9.72
C ALA A 580 17.23 21.65 -8.93
N ALA A 581 17.46 22.95 -8.69
CA ALA A 581 16.51 23.83 -8.01
C ALA A 581 15.15 23.82 -8.72
N ASP A 582 14.15 23.25 -8.03
CA ASP A 582 12.79 23.15 -8.53
C ASP A 582 11.85 22.88 -7.34
N HIS A 583 10.69 23.53 -7.30
CA HIS A 583 9.74 23.43 -6.18
C HIS A 583 10.36 23.76 -4.79
N LEU A 584 11.38 24.62 -4.71
CA LEU A 584 11.93 25.08 -3.43
C LEU A 584 10.96 26.05 -2.76
N GLY A 585 10.87 26.01 -1.43
CA GLY A 585 9.91 26.77 -0.62
C GLY A 585 8.57 26.08 -0.37
N LEU A 586 8.34 24.88 -0.93
CA LEU A 586 7.07 24.17 -0.81
C LEU A 586 7.16 22.97 0.13
N LYS A 587 6.09 22.65 0.87
CA LYS A 587 6.00 21.46 1.74
C LYS A 587 7.26 21.18 2.59
N GLY A 588 7.83 22.23 3.18
CA GLY A 588 9.00 22.13 4.06
C GLY A 588 10.35 21.84 3.39
N ILE A 589 10.46 21.95 2.06
CA ILE A 589 11.73 21.79 1.33
C ILE A 589 12.17 23.13 0.77
N HIS A 590 13.28 23.64 1.28
CA HIS A 590 13.79 25.00 1.02
C HIS A 590 15.15 25.01 0.31
N THR A 591 15.92 23.93 0.40
CA THR A 591 17.25 23.84 -0.23
C THR A 591 17.38 22.69 -1.21
N ILE A 592 18.37 22.76 -2.10
CA ILE A 592 18.64 21.71 -3.09
C ILE A 592 19.11 20.43 -2.40
N GLU A 593 19.84 20.52 -1.29
CA GLU A 593 20.31 19.38 -0.49
C GLU A 593 19.12 18.65 0.15
N GLN A 594 18.13 19.40 0.66
CA GLN A 594 16.88 18.81 1.15
C GLN A 594 16.12 18.10 0.02
N LEU A 595 16.09 18.69 -1.18
CA LEU A 595 15.51 18.05 -2.37
C LEU A 595 16.26 16.77 -2.78
N ALA A 596 17.60 16.78 -2.72
CA ALA A 596 18.42 15.59 -2.93
C ALA A 596 18.06 14.49 -1.93
N LYS A 597 17.93 14.83 -0.63
CA LYS A 597 17.51 13.88 0.41
C LYS A 597 16.12 13.30 0.16
N VAL A 598 15.16 14.10 -0.32
CA VAL A 598 13.84 13.57 -0.72
C VAL A 598 13.98 12.54 -1.84
N LYS A 599 14.79 12.82 -2.86
CA LYS A 599 15.01 11.89 -3.98
C LYS A 599 15.82 10.66 -3.57
N GLY A 600 16.71 10.78 -2.58
CA GLY A 600 17.50 9.69 -2.00
C GLY A 600 16.67 8.56 -1.40
N VAL A 601 15.40 8.81 -1.06
CA VAL A 601 14.44 7.76 -0.66
C VAL A 601 14.36 6.66 -1.72
N VAL A 602 14.40 7.00 -3.01
CA VAL A 602 14.23 6.02 -4.10
C VAL A 602 15.39 5.02 -4.15
N PRO A 603 16.68 5.41 -4.30
CA PRO A 603 17.78 4.45 -4.31
C PRO A 603 17.96 3.71 -2.97
N GLU A 604 17.57 4.28 -1.83
CA GLU A 604 17.60 3.57 -0.54
C GLU A 604 16.59 2.40 -0.45
N THR A 605 15.63 2.32 -1.38
CA THR A 605 14.69 1.18 -1.47
C THR A 605 15.13 0.06 -2.40
N VAL A 606 16.33 0.15 -2.98
CA VAL A 606 16.84 -0.92 -3.84
C VAL A 606 17.10 -2.18 -3.00
N LEU A 607 16.84 -3.36 -3.59
CA LEU A 607 17.20 -4.65 -2.99
C LEU A 607 18.72 -4.81 -2.87
N PRO A 608 19.25 -5.57 -1.90
CA PRO A 608 20.71 -5.70 -1.72
C PRO A 608 21.46 -6.18 -2.98
N ASP A 609 20.84 -7.06 -3.76
CA ASP A 609 21.32 -7.59 -5.04
C ASP A 609 20.93 -6.73 -6.26
N GLY A 610 20.05 -5.74 -6.07
CA GLY A 610 19.65 -4.76 -7.07
C GLY A 610 20.70 -3.67 -7.32
N TYR A 611 20.33 -2.68 -8.16
CA TYR A 611 21.23 -1.58 -8.55
C TYR A 611 20.62 -0.19 -8.34
N ALA A 612 21.39 0.69 -7.69
CA ALA A 612 21.18 2.12 -7.73
C ALA A 612 22.04 2.76 -8.84
N ILE A 613 21.37 3.34 -9.83
CA ILE A 613 21.97 4.02 -10.97
C ILE A 613 21.98 5.52 -10.71
N LEU A 614 23.18 6.08 -10.56
CA LEU A 614 23.38 7.48 -10.16
C LEU A 614 24.09 8.25 -11.28
N ASN A 615 23.63 9.47 -11.54
CA ASN A 615 24.33 10.40 -12.41
C ASN A 615 25.65 10.84 -11.76
N ALA A 616 26.77 10.55 -12.41
CA ALA A 616 28.10 10.95 -11.95
C ALA A 616 28.44 12.41 -12.30
N ASP A 617 27.63 13.07 -13.14
CA ASP A 617 27.79 14.48 -13.50
C ASP A 617 27.16 15.43 -12.45
N ASP A 618 26.52 14.88 -11.42
CA ASP A 618 25.81 15.61 -10.38
C ASP A 618 26.28 15.15 -9.00
N ASP A 619 27.01 16.01 -8.28
CA ASP A 619 27.63 15.68 -6.99
C ASP A 619 26.60 15.26 -5.93
N LEU A 620 25.42 15.91 -5.90
CA LEU A 620 24.36 15.59 -4.93
C LEU A 620 23.77 14.22 -5.21
N VAL A 621 23.65 13.83 -6.48
CA VAL A 621 23.22 12.49 -6.88
C VAL A 621 24.30 11.47 -6.58
N TYR A 622 25.56 11.74 -6.94
CA TYR A 622 26.67 10.85 -6.66
C TYR A 622 26.85 10.59 -5.15
N ASP A 623 26.62 11.59 -4.31
CA ASP A 623 26.70 11.48 -2.86
C ASP A 623 25.60 10.63 -2.21
N MET A 624 24.50 10.34 -2.91
CA MET A 624 23.48 9.40 -2.43
C MET A 624 24.05 8.00 -2.18
N ARG A 625 25.12 7.60 -2.88
CA ARG A 625 25.78 6.28 -2.70
C ARG A 625 26.20 5.99 -1.26
N ARG A 626 26.39 7.03 -0.43
CA ARG A 626 26.89 6.90 0.95
C ARG A 626 25.87 6.26 1.90
N SER A 627 24.58 6.28 1.56
CA SER A 627 23.51 5.70 2.38
C SER A 627 22.93 4.40 1.81
N LEU A 628 23.56 3.80 0.79
CA LEU A 628 23.02 2.65 0.06
C LEU A 628 23.62 1.32 0.54
N ASP A 629 22.76 0.32 0.67
CA ASP A 629 23.10 -1.06 1.02
C ASP A 629 22.94 -2.01 -0.21
N CYS A 630 23.16 -1.50 -1.43
CA CYS A 630 22.99 -2.23 -2.70
C CYS A 630 24.14 -1.96 -3.68
N ASN A 631 24.11 -2.59 -4.86
CA ASN A 631 25.10 -2.31 -5.90
C ASN A 631 24.91 -0.90 -6.49
N VAL A 632 26.01 -0.24 -6.82
CA VAL A 632 26.00 1.09 -7.45
C VAL A 632 26.52 0.99 -8.88
N ALA A 633 25.78 1.59 -9.81
CA ALA A 633 26.22 1.81 -11.18
C ALA A 633 26.13 3.31 -11.52
N LEU A 634 27.04 3.79 -12.37
CA LEU A 634 27.15 5.22 -12.66
C LEU A 634 27.02 5.51 -14.13
N PHE A 635 26.43 6.65 -14.47
CA PHE A 635 26.47 7.15 -15.85
C PHE A 635 26.99 8.58 -15.94
N SER A 636 27.58 8.94 -17.07
CA SER A 636 28.15 10.27 -17.30
C SER A 636 28.24 10.62 -18.79
N MET A 637 28.11 11.91 -19.10
CA MET A 637 28.42 12.44 -20.42
C MET A 637 29.93 12.53 -20.71
N ASP A 638 30.80 12.31 -19.71
CA ASP A 638 32.26 12.37 -19.81
C ASP A 638 32.89 11.03 -19.39
N GLU A 639 33.55 10.35 -20.33
CA GLU A 639 34.26 9.10 -20.05
C GLU A 639 35.47 9.25 -19.11
N ASN A 640 35.94 10.48 -18.90
CA ASN A 640 37.05 10.83 -18.02
C ASN A 640 36.58 11.37 -16.66
N ASN A 641 35.27 11.36 -16.39
CA ASN A 641 34.72 11.75 -15.11
C ASN A 641 35.41 10.96 -13.97
N PRO A 642 35.97 11.65 -12.94
CA PRO A 642 36.72 11.00 -11.87
C PRO A 642 35.93 9.92 -11.13
N HIS A 643 34.62 10.10 -10.96
CA HIS A 643 33.73 9.15 -10.29
C HIS A 643 33.51 7.89 -11.13
N ILE A 644 33.36 8.04 -12.45
CA ILE A 644 33.31 6.91 -13.39
C ILE A 644 34.61 6.11 -13.31
N LYS A 645 35.77 6.77 -13.43
CA LYS A 645 37.08 6.11 -13.37
C LYS A 645 37.29 5.40 -12.04
N ALA A 646 36.87 6.00 -10.92
CA ALA A 646 36.98 5.38 -9.61
C ALA A 646 36.17 4.07 -9.54
N LEU A 647 34.93 4.06 -10.03
CA LEU A 647 34.10 2.84 -10.03
C LEU A 647 34.62 1.78 -11.01
N GLN A 648 35.12 2.18 -12.17
CA GLN A 648 35.72 1.26 -13.16
C GLN A 648 36.96 0.54 -12.59
N ARG A 649 37.80 1.22 -11.80
CA ARG A 649 38.95 0.58 -11.11
C ARG A 649 38.52 -0.50 -10.11
N LEU A 650 37.30 -0.40 -9.59
CA LEU A 650 36.69 -1.39 -8.71
C LEU A 650 35.89 -2.45 -9.49
N ASN A 651 36.09 -2.53 -10.81
CA ASN A 651 35.37 -3.42 -11.71
C ASN A 651 33.83 -3.22 -11.72
N GLY A 652 33.38 -2.01 -11.39
CA GLY A 652 31.97 -1.65 -11.39
C GLY A 652 31.39 -1.44 -12.79
N ILE A 653 30.07 -1.29 -12.86
CA ILE A 653 29.31 -1.12 -14.11
C ILE A 653 29.03 0.37 -14.32
N THR A 654 29.32 0.86 -15.52
CA THR A 654 29.08 2.27 -15.87
C THR A 654 28.52 2.44 -17.28
N ALA A 655 27.83 3.54 -17.56
CA ALA A 655 27.48 3.96 -18.93
C ALA A 655 28.05 5.34 -19.23
N VAL A 656 28.77 5.49 -20.33
CA VAL A 656 29.43 6.75 -20.71
C VAL A 656 29.11 7.15 -22.15
N TYR A 657 29.11 8.46 -22.41
CA TYR A 657 29.16 8.98 -23.76
C TYR A 657 30.63 9.17 -24.18
N GLU A 658 31.07 8.45 -25.21
CA GLU A 658 32.46 8.51 -25.70
C GLU A 658 32.52 8.38 -27.22
N ASN A 659 33.30 9.22 -27.89
CA ASN A 659 33.50 9.19 -29.35
C ASN A 659 32.19 9.11 -30.17
N GLY A 660 31.12 9.75 -29.69
CA GLY A 660 29.81 9.72 -30.32
C GLY A 660 28.97 8.48 -30.00
N TYR A 661 29.45 7.56 -29.16
CA TYR A 661 28.77 6.33 -28.77
C TYR A 661 28.18 6.41 -27.36
N VAL A 662 27.01 5.78 -27.21
CA VAL A 662 26.49 5.30 -25.93
C VAL A 662 27.19 3.98 -25.63
N THR A 663 27.99 3.95 -24.56
CA THR A 663 28.88 2.82 -24.24
C THR A 663 28.64 2.33 -22.82
N ILE A 664 28.40 1.03 -22.66
CA ILE A 664 28.37 0.35 -21.36
C ILE A 664 29.76 -0.17 -21.05
N CYS A 665 30.22 -0.01 -19.82
CA CYS A 665 31.51 -0.52 -19.37
C CYS A 665 31.34 -1.43 -18.15
N ARG A 666 32.20 -2.45 -18.08
CA ARG A 666 32.42 -3.26 -16.87
C ARG A 666 33.91 -3.23 -16.56
N GLY A 667 34.27 -2.48 -15.52
CA GLY A 667 35.65 -2.07 -15.32
C GLY A 667 36.18 -1.30 -16.52
N GLU A 668 37.33 -1.69 -17.05
CA GLU A 668 37.93 -1.09 -18.25
C GLU A 668 37.37 -1.65 -19.57
N TRP A 669 36.62 -2.75 -19.51
CA TRP A 669 36.02 -3.34 -20.70
C TRP A 669 34.86 -2.47 -21.20
N LYS A 670 34.92 -2.07 -22.47
CA LYS A 670 33.94 -1.20 -23.12
C LYS A 670 33.10 -1.96 -24.14
N MET A 671 31.80 -1.70 -24.13
CA MET A 671 30.83 -2.20 -25.10
C MET A 671 30.05 -1.04 -25.68
N ARG A 672 30.39 -0.69 -26.93
CA ARG A 672 29.66 0.32 -27.70
C ARG A 672 28.32 -0.23 -28.12
N LEU A 673 27.25 0.38 -27.62
CA LEU A 673 25.89 -0.02 -27.94
C LEU A 673 25.47 0.58 -29.29
N MET A 674 25.45 1.91 -29.37
CA MET A 674 24.97 2.63 -30.55
C MET A 674 25.58 4.03 -30.59
N LYS A 675 25.79 4.56 -31.79
CA LYS A 675 26.12 5.98 -31.94
C LYS A 675 24.91 6.84 -31.58
N ALA A 676 25.13 7.92 -30.85
CA ALA A 676 24.09 8.90 -30.54
C ALA A 676 23.39 9.39 -31.82
N GLU A 677 24.14 9.61 -32.91
CA GLU A 677 23.58 10.05 -34.20
C GLU A 677 22.48 9.14 -34.76
N ASN A 678 22.52 7.84 -34.43
CA ASN A 678 21.54 6.84 -34.87
C ASN A 678 20.36 6.66 -33.91
N ILE A 679 20.39 7.30 -32.74
CA ILE A 679 19.32 7.23 -31.75
C ILE A 679 18.39 8.43 -31.99
N PRO A 680 17.15 8.23 -32.49
CA PRO A 680 16.25 9.32 -32.89
C PRO A 680 16.00 10.34 -31.79
N LEU A 681 15.90 9.88 -30.54
CA LEU A 681 15.68 10.73 -29.36
C LEU A 681 16.76 11.81 -29.16
N THR A 682 17.96 11.61 -29.70
CA THR A 682 19.10 12.53 -29.52
C THR A 682 19.18 13.61 -30.59
N TYR A 683 18.32 13.58 -31.61
CA TYR A 683 18.36 14.51 -32.75
C TYR A 683 19.74 14.57 -33.41
N GLY A 684 20.25 13.41 -33.85
CA GLY A 684 21.57 13.34 -34.48
C GLY A 684 22.72 13.64 -33.51
N GLY A 685 22.55 13.33 -32.21
CA GLY A 685 23.52 13.63 -31.17
C GLY A 685 23.54 15.09 -30.67
N LYS A 686 22.67 15.97 -31.21
CA LYS A 686 22.60 17.39 -30.82
C LYS A 686 21.96 17.60 -29.44
N ALA A 687 20.98 16.78 -29.06
CA ALA A 687 20.29 16.88 -27.78
C ALA A 687 21.06 16.15 -26.66
N LYS A 688 22.10 16.79 -26.12
CA LYS A 688 22.99 16.20 -25.09
C LYS A 688 22.26 15.67 -23.84
N PHE A 689 21.25 16.40 -23.36
CA PHE A 689 20.47 15.94 -22.21
C PHE A 689 19.61 14.70 -22.52
N MET A 690 19.26 14.46 -23.78
CA MET A 690 18.61 13.23 -24.21
C MET A 690 19.59 12.06 -24.24
N ILE A 691 20.85 12.30 -24.63
CA ILE A 691 21.92 11.28 -24.52
C ILE A 691 22.08 10.86 -23.06
N GLN A 692 22.06 11.81 -22.12
CA GLN A 692 22.14 11.50 -20.68
C GLN A 692 20.96 10.63 -20.21
N ASN A 693 19.73 10.92 -20.64
CA ASN A 693 18.56 10.06 -20.36
C ASN A 693 18.72 8.65 -20.98
N VAL A 694 19.29 8.55 -22.18
CA VAL A 694 19.58 7.28 -22.84
C VAL A 694 20.60 6.47 -22.04
N LEU A 695 21.70 7.09 -21.58
CA LEU A 695 22.70 6.41 -20.75
C LEU A 695 22.08 5.80 -19.50
N ALA A 696 21.21 6.55 -18.82
CA ALA A 696 20.50 6.08 -17.64
C ALA A 696 19.57 4.89 -17.95
N ALA A 697 18.75 4.98 -19.00
CA ALA A 697 17.81 3.91 -19.38
C ALA A 697 18.54 2.64 -19.87
N VAL A 698 19.59 2.80 -20.66
CA VAL A 698 20.42 1.68 -21.16
C VAL A 698 21.14 0.97 -20.01
N LEU A 699 21.69 1.74 -19.07
CA LEU A 699 22.32 1.14 -17.89
C LEU A 699 21.30 0.39 -17.03
N GLY A 700 20.08 0.94 -16.87
CA GLY A 700 18.96 0.28 -16.19
C GLY A 700 18.54 -1.02 -16.86
N ALA A 701 18.38 -1.00 -18.18
CA ALA A 701 18.06 -2.18 -18.98
C ALA A 701 19.15 -3.25 -18.87
N HIS A 702 20.42 -2.84 -18.92
CA HIS A 702 21.55 -3.77 -18.84
C HIS A 702 21.65 -4.49 -17.50
N VAL A 703 21.56 -3.77 -16.37
CA VAL A 703 21.62 -4.40 -15.04
C VAL A 703 20.39 -5.26 -14.74
N GLN A 704 19.25 -4.96 -15.38
CA GLN A 704 18.05 -5.78 -15.33
C GLN A 704 18.14 -7.05 -16.20
N GLY A 705 19.18 -7.18 -17.03
CA GLY A 705 19.41 -8.35 -17.88
C GLY A 705 18.72 -8.31 -19.25
N ILE A 706 18.30 -7.14 -19.73
CA ILE A 706 17.78 -6.98 -21.09
C ILE A 706 18.93 -7.11 -22.10
N SER A 707 18.68 -7.85 -23.19
CA SER A 707 19.68 -8.12 -24.21
C SER A 707 20.13 -6.85 -24.94
N ILE A 708 21.34 -6.89 -25.50
CA ILE A 708 21.91 -5.77 -26.28
C ILE A 708 21.07 -5.52 -27.52
N GLU A 709 20.60 -6.59 -28.15
CA GLU A 709 19.77 -6.59 -29.35
C GLU A 709 18.44 -5.86 -29.07
N ASP A 710 17.78 -6.19 -27.97
CA ASP A 710 16.52 -5.54 -27.58
C ASP A 710 16.73 -4.08 -27.15
N MET A 711 17.86 -3.78 -26.48
CA MET A 711 18.23 -2.40 -26.17
C MET A 711 18.43 -1.57 -27.45
N LYS A 712 19.13 -2.10 -28.45
CA LYS A 712 19.32 -1.44 -29.76
C LYS A 712 18.00 -1.22 -30.47
N ALA A 713 17.17 -2.26 -30.57
CA ALA A 713 15.84 -2.17 -31.19
C ALA A 713 14.94 -1.15 -30.48
N GLY A 714 14.98 -1.11 -29.15
CA GLY A 714 14.28 -0.11 -28.35
C GLY A 714 14.75 1.32 -28.64
N LEU A 715 16.06 1.54 -28.75
CA LEU A 715 16.62 2.84 -29.06
C LEU A 715 16.29 3.31 -30.48
N GLU A 716 16.35 2.43 -31.48
CA GLU A 716 16.07 2.76 -32.89
C GLU A 716 14.60 3.13 -33.13
N THR A 717 13.68 2.49 -32.40
CA THR A 717 12.23 2.63 -32.62
C THR A 717 11.55 3.63 -31.67
N PHE A 718 12.31 4.25 -30.76
CA PHE A 718 11.82 5.28 -29.85
C PHE A 718 12.08 6.68 -30.42
N ILE A 719 11.04 7.24 -31.04
CA ILE A 719 11.04 8.49 -31.80
C ILE A 719 10.42 9.61 -30.95
N PRO A 720 11.03 10.81 -30.90
CA PRO A 720 10.52 11.97 -30.15
C PRO A 720 9.24 12.55 -30.78
N SER A 721 8.12 11.86 -30.58
CA SER A 721 6.83 12.12 -31.22
C SER A 721 5.74 12.46 -30.21
N ALA A 722 4.64 13.05 -30.70
CA ALA A 722 3.47 13.35 -29.88
C ALA A 722 2.80 12.12 -29.24
N SER A 723 3.09 10.90 -29.70
CA SER A 723 2.55 9.66 -29.13
C SER A 723 3.50 9.04 -28.10
N GLN A 724 4.81 9.02 -28.38
CA GLN A 724 5.79 8.37 -27.50
C GLN A 724 6.32 9.32 -26.41
N THR A 725 6.60 10.58 -26.75
CA THR A 725 7.11 11.60 -25.82
C THR A 725 6.33 12.91 -25.95
N PRO A 726 5.00 12.90 -25.68
CA PRO A 726 4.18 14.11 -25.78
C PRO A 726 4.75 15.22 -24.92
N GLY A 727 5.01 16.38 -25.54
CA GLY A 727 5.52 17.54 -24.83
C GLY A 727 7.01 17.57 -24.55
N ARG A 728 7.80 16.63 -25.11
CA ARG A 728 9.24 16.54 -24.88
C ARG A 728 9.98 16.52 -26.21
N LEU A 729 10.60 17.64 -26.53
CA LEU A 729 11.22 17.93 -27.81
C LEU A 729 10.38 17.41 -29.00
N ASN A 730 9.12 17.81 -29.12
CA ASN A 730 8.35 17.49 -30.32
C ASN A 730 8.60 18.58 -31.37
N LEU A 731 9.35 18.23 -32.42
CA LEU A 731 9.67 19.12 -33.54
C LEU A 731 8.67 18.91 -34.68
N PHE A 732 8.10 20.00 -35.19
CA PHE A 732 7.19 20.03 -36.31
C PHE A 732 7.74 20.99 -37.36
N GLU A 733 8.25 20.44 -38.45
CA GLU A 733 8.76 21.22 -39.58
C GLU A 733 7.60 21.71 -40.44
N PHE A 734 7.50 23.01 -40.69
CA PHE A 734 6.60 23.64 -41.64
C PHE A 734 7.41 24.07 -42.88
N LYS A 735 6.74 24.51 -43.94
CA LYS A 735 7.39 24.92 -45.20
C LYS A 735 8.36 26.08 -44.98
N ASP A 736 7.96 27.07 -44.18
CA ASP A 736 8.72 28.30 -43.99
C ASP A 736 9.31 28.45 -42.57
N PHE A 737 8.94 27.63 -41.60
CA PHE A 737 9.43 27.74 -40.21
C PHE A 737 9.37 26.38 -39.51
N THR A 738 9.85 26.31 -38.27
CA THR A 738 9.78 25.09 -37.45
C THR A 738 9.18 25.40 -36.09
N ILE A 739 8.36 24.49 -35.58
CA ILE A 739 7.80 24.56 -34.23
C ILE A 739 8.48 23.50 -33.35
N LEU A 740 9.05 23.89 -32.22
CA LEU A 740 9.53 23.00 -31.17
C LEU A 740 8.67 23.13 -29.93
N LEU A 741 8.02 22.05 -29.52
CA LEU A 741 7.19 22.00 -28.31
C LEU A 741 7.90 21.20 -27.21
N ASP A 742 8.09 21.83 -26.05
CA ASP A 742 8.76 21.23 -24.90
C ASP A 742 8.15 21.67 -23.54
N TYR A 743 8.36 20.86 -22.50
CA TYR A 743 7.87 21.08 -21.13
C TYR A 743 8.93 21.74 -20.23
N ALA A 744 9.91 22.44 -20.79
CA ALA A 744 10.88 23.20 -20.01
C ALA A 744 10.16 24.25 -19.14
N HIS A 745 10.24 24.07 -17.83
CA HIS A 745 9.48 24.85 -16.83
C HIS A 745 10.32 25.22 -15.59
N ASN A 746 11.64 25.04 -15.66
CA ASN A 746 12.57 25.50 -14.63
C ASN A 746 13.87 25.96 -15.29
N PRO A 747 14.68 26.80 -14.61
CA PRO A 747 15.89 27.36 -15.20
C PRO A 747 16.86 26.32 -15.77
N ALA A 748 17.03 25.18 -15.10
CA ALA A 748 17.89 24.10 -15.58
C ALA A 748 17.38 23.49 -16.90
N GLY A 749 16.07 23.27 -17.02
CA GLY A 749 15.43 22.78 -18.23
C GLY A 749 15.54 23.77 -19.39
N MET A 750 15.34 25.07 -19.12
CA MET A 750 15.51 26.12 -20.13
C MET A 750 16.94 26.21 -20.65
N ARG A 751 17.95 26.09 -19.79
CA ARG A 751 19.36 26.06 -20.23
C ARG A 751 19.67 24.83 -21.09
N ALA A 752 19.13 23.67 -20.74
CA ALA A 752 19.29 22.46 -21.55
C ALA A 752 18.63 22.61 -22.93
N LEU A 753 17.46 23.24 -22.98
CA LEU A 753 16.76 23.58 -24.22
C LEU A 753 17.54 24.64 -25.04
N GLN A 754 18.14 25.63 -24.40
CA GLN A 754 19.01 26.62 -25.04
C GLN A 754 20.21 25.96 -25.70
N ALA A 755 20.90 25.07 -24.98
CA ALA A 755 22.03 24.33 -25.53
C ALA A 755 21.65 23.53 -26.78
N PHE A 756 20.48 22.89 -26.79
CA PHE A 756 19.98 22.17 -27.95
C PHE A 756 19.61 23.09 -29.12
N THR A 757 18.85 24.15 -28.85
CA THR A 757 18.38 25.08 -29.90
C THR A 757 19.50 25.92 -30.51
N ASN A 758 20.66 26.02 -29.85
CA ASN A 758 21.88 26.60 -30.43
C ASN A 758 22.55 25.71 -31.49
N GLU A 759 22.27 24.40 -31.49
CA GLU A 759 22.75 23.43 -32.49
C GLU A 759 21.79 23.31 -33.70
N LEU A 760 20.66 24.05 -33.66
CA LEU A 760 19.67 24.11 -34.73
C LEU A 760 19.88 25.37 -35.57
N GLU A 761 19.76 25.23 -36.89
CA GLU A 761 19.76 26.36 -37.80
C GLU A 761 18.41 27.08 -37.73
N ALA A 762 18.45 28.39 -37.44
CA ALA A 762 17.27 29.25 -37.44
C ALA A 762 17.68 30.69 -37.78
N THR A 763 16.85 31.39 -38.55
CA THR A 763 17.05 32.82 -38.86
C THR A 763 16.61 33.71 -37.70
N VAL A 764 15.52 33.34 -37.03
CA VAL A 764 14.93 34.04 -35.88
C VAL A 764 14.37 33.01 -34.92
N LYS A 765 14.60 33.18 -33.62
CA LYS A 765 14.06 32.33 -32.54
C LYS A 765 12.95 33.08 -31.79
N VAL A 766 11.74 32.54 -31.82
CA VAL A 766 10.57 33.09 -31.12
C VAL A 766 10.21 32.17 -29.96
N GLY A 767 10.19 32.69 -28.74
CA GLY A 767 9.86 31.90 -27.54
C GLY A 767 8.48 32.21 -26.99
N ILE A 768 7.64 31.19 -26.79
CA ILE A 768 6.39 31.30 -26.03
C ILE A 768 6.63 30.71 -24.64
N ILE A 769 6.61 31.57 -23.62
CA ILE A 769 6.94 31.21 -22.22
C ILE A 769 5.83 31.62 -21.26
N ALA A 770 5.78 30.99 -20.08
CA ALA A 770 4.86 31.34 -19.00
C ALA A 770 5.50 31.27 -17.63
N GLY A 771 4.97 32.07 -16.71
CA GLY A 771 5.35 32.08 -15.31
C GLY A 771 4.65 30.95 -14.56
N ILE A 772 5.30 30.48 -13.50
CA ILE A 772 4.82 29.33 -12.72
C ILE A 772 4.54 29.78 -11.28
N GLY A 773 3.27 29.69 -10.90
CA GLY A 773 2.75 30.19 -9.62
C GLY A 773 3.41 29.60 -8.37
N ASP A 774 3.65 28.29 -8.37
CA ASP A 774 4.28 27.55 -7.27
C ASP A 774 5.82 27.55 -7.36
N ARG A 775 6.41 28.57 -8.00
CA ARG A 775 7.85 28.81 -8.02
C ARG A 775 8.18 30.13 -7.36
N ARG A 776 9.41 30.23 -6.85
CA ARG A 776 9.89 31.44 -6.19
C ARG A 776 10.04 32.57 -7.21
N VAL A 777 10.19 33.79 -6.71
CA VAL A 777 10.32 34.98 -7.58
C VAL A 777 11.62 34.89 -8.38
N GLU A 778 12.71 34.55 -7.70
CA GLU A 778 14.03 34.35 -8.29
C GLU A 778 14.03 33.29 -9.41
N ASP A 779 13.26 32.21 -9.26
CA ASP A 779 13.18 31.15 -10.28
C ASP A 779 12.49 31.66 -11.57
N ASN A 780 11.39 32.43 -11.43
CA ASN A 780 10.71 33.03 -12.58
C ASN A 780 11.55 34.15 -13.22
N ASN A 781 12.21 34.98 -12.42
CA ASN A 781 13.12 36.01 -12.94
C ASN A 781 14.29 35.38 -13.71
N GLU A 782 14.84 34.27 -13.23
CA GLU A 782 15.91 33.53 -13.90
C GLU A 782 15.41 32.90 -15.21
N MET A 783 14.19 32.35 -15.25
CA MET A 783 13.56 31.88 -16.49
C MET A 783 13.45 33.01 -17.53
N GLY A 784 13.01 34.20 -17.12
CA GLY A 784 12.94 35.38 -17.99
C GLY A 784 14.30 35.80 -18.53
N ALA A 785 15.34 35.80 -17.68
CA ALA A 785 16.70 36.12 -18.09
C ALA A 785 17.27 35.11 -19.11
N ILE A 786 17.02 33.81 -18.92
CA ILE A 786 17.44 32.77 -19.89
C ILE A 786 16.68 32.94 -21.21
N ALA A 787 15.38 33.24 -21.16
CA ALA A 787 14.57 33.50 -22.35
C ALA A 787 15.11 34.70 -23.16
N ALA A 788 15.56 35.77 -22.49
CA ALA A 788 16.19 36.91 -23.14
C ALA A 788 17.51 36.57 -23.87
N ASP A 789 18.27 35.62 -23.34
CA ASP A 789 19.49 35.12 -24.00
C ASP A 789 19.19 34.14 -25.15
N MET A 790 18.05 33.45 -25.10
CA MET A 790 17.70 32.38 -26.04
C MET A 790 16.92 32.86 -27.27
N PHE A 791 16.08 33.88 -27.11
CA PHE A 791 15.11 34.30 -28.12
C PHE A 791 15.35 35.71 -28.64
N ASP A 792 15.05 35.91 -29.91
CA ASP A 792 15.01 37.23 -30.55
C ASP A 792 13.69 37.96 -30.20
N GLU A 793 12.59 37.20 -30.12
CA GLU A 793 11.28 37.67 -29.68
C GLU A 793 10.68 36.74 -28.62
N ILE A 794 10.09 37.33 -27.58
CA ILE A 794 9.46 36.59 -26.48
C ILE A 794 7.98 36.92 -26.44
N ILE A 795 7.15 35.89 -26.45
CA ILE A 795 5.72 35.98 -26.20
C ILE A 795 5.46 35.42 -24.79
N ILE A 796 5.02 36.29 -23.89
CA ILE A 796 4.63 35.91 -22.53
C ILE A 796 3.15 35.55 -22.57
N ARG A 797 2.83 34.29 -22.22
CA ARG A 797 1.47 33.79 -22.06
C ARG A 797 1.20 33.43 -20.60
N GLN A 798 -0.05 33.60 -20.17
CA GLN A 798 -0.48 33.28 -18.81
C GLN A 798 -2.01 33.10 -18.78
N ASP A 799 -2.50 31.93 -19.21
CA ASP A 799 -3.95 31.70 -19.39
C ASP A 799 -4.63 31.04 -18.19
N LYS A 800 -4.07 29.92 -17.71
CA LYS A 800 -4.66 29.01 -16.74
C LYS A 800 -3.57 28.51 -15.79
N ARG A 801 -3.99 27.94 -14.64
CA ARG A 801 -3.09 27.35 -13.61
C ARG A 801 -2.11 28.33 -12.95
N LEU A 802 -2.63 29.42 -12.39
CA LEU A 802 -1.84 30.45 -11.71
C LEU A 802 -1.26 30.03 -10.34
N ARG A 803 -1.67 28.86 -9.80
CA ARG A 803 -1.13 28.21 -8.58
C ARG A 803 -0.89 29.17 -7.40
N GLY A 804 -1.87 30.02 -7.11
CA GLY A 804 -1.86 30.92 -5.95
C GLY A 804 -1.27 32.31 -6.19
N LYS A 805 -0.73 32.60 -7.38
CA LYS A 805 -0.34 33.94 -7.81
C LYS A 805 -1.37 34.51 -8.79
N THR A 806 -1.34 35.81 -9.02
CA THR A 806 -2.10 36.47 -10.08
C THR A 806 -1.37 36.40 -11.41
N GLU A 807 -2.11 36.56 -12.51
CA GLU A 807 -1.55 36.64 -13.86
C GLU A 807 -0.51 37.76 -13.98
N GLN A 808 -0.86 38.94 -13.44
CA GLN A 808 -0.03 40.15 -13.48
C GLN A 808 1.29 39.96 -12.73
N GLU A 809 1.26 39.29 -11.57
CA GLU A 809 2.47 38.97 -10.81
C GLU A 809 3.41 38.05 -11.60
N LEU A 810 2.87 37.02 -12.25
CA LEU A 810 3.69 36.06 -13.01
C LEU A 810 4.30 36.68 -14.28
N ILE A 811 3.50 37.45 -15.01
CA ILE A 811 3.99 38.22 -16.17
C ILE A 811 5.09 39.17 -15.72
N LYS A 812 4.87 39.91 -14.62
CA LYS A 812 5.86 40.86 -14.08
C LYS A 812 7.16 40.16 -13.70
N MET A 813 7.12 39.02 -13.03
CA MET A 813 8.33 38.28 -12.65
C MET A 813 9.16 37.87 -13.89
N LEU A 814 8.51 37.34 -14.92
CA LEU A 814 9.21 37.02 -16.17
C LEU A 814 9.79 38.27 -16.84
N ASP A 815 8.99 39.33 -16.96
CA ASP A 815 9.36 40.59 -17.59
C ASP A 815 10.51 41.30 -16.85
N ASP A 816 10.50 41.30 -15.52
CA ASP A 816 11.60 41.81 -14.67
C ASP A 816 12.90 41.05 -14.97
N GLY A 817 12.82 39.72 -15.11
CA GLY A 817 13.95 38.87 -15.51
C GLY A 817 14.49 39.19 -16.91
N ILE A 818 13.59 39.33 -17.89
CA ILE A 818 13.91 39.67 -19.27
C ILE A 818 14.60 41.03 -19.34
N LYS A 819 13.97 42.07 -18.79
CA LYS A 819 14.46 43.45 -18.85
C LYS A 819 15.76 43.65 -18.09
N LYS A 820 15.97 42.91 -17.00
CA LYS A 820 17.25 42.91 -16.29
C LYS A 820 18.40 42.41 -17.18
N ARG A 821 18.12 41.50 -18.11
CA ARG A 821 19.11 40.94 -19.04
C ARG A 821 19.26 41.76 -20.32
N ASP A 822 18.14 42.13 -20.94
CA ASP A 822 18.08 42.98 -22.12
C ASP A 822 16.85 43.90 -22.05
N PRO A 823 17.02 45.19 -21.68
CA PRO A 823 15.94 46.15 -21.59
C PRO A 823 15.19 46.42 -22.90
N ASN A 824 15.82 46.13 -24.05
CA ASN A 824 15.27 46.38 -25.38
C ASN A 824 14.71 45.12 -26.04
N LYS A 825 14.66 43.99 -25.32
CA LYS A 825 14.16 42.72 -25.86
C LYS A 825 12.71 42.88 -26.34
N LYS A 826 12.42 42.38 -27.54
CA LYS A 826 11.05 42.39 -28.08
C LYS A 826 10.17 41.42 -27.29
N THR A 827 9.24 41.97 -26.51
CA THR A 827 8.31 41.20 -25.68
C THR A 827 6.86 41.52 -26.05
N THR A 828 6.04 40.48 -26.28
CA THR A 828 4.61 40.59 -26.55
C THR A 828 3.84 39.82 -25.49
N ILE A 829 2.80 40.41 -24.88
CA ILE A 829 1.98 39.73 -23.87
C ILE A 829 0.69 39.25 -24.54
N ILE A 830 0.50 37.94 -24.61
CA ILE A 830 -0.71 37.30 -25.14
C ILE A 830 -1.15 36.24 -24.13
N PRO A 831 -2.10 36.55 -23.23
CA PRO A 831 -2.42 35.66 -22.11
C PRO A 831 -2.81 34.25 -22.54
N SER A 832 -3.67 34.11 -23.55
CA SER A 832 -4.13 32.82 -24.04
C SER A 832 -3.03 32.05 -24.78
N GLU A 833 -2.72 30.82 -24.35
CA GLU A 833 -1.77 29.95 -25.04
C GLU A 833 -2.16 29.74 -26.51
N LYS A 834 -3.44 29.44 -26.77
CA LYS A 834 -3.97 29.26 -28.13
C LYS A 834 -3.76 30.49 -29.02
N GLU A 835 -4.01 31.69 -28.49
CA GLU A 835 -3.83 32.93 -29.27
C GLU A 835 -2.35 33.30 -29.42
N ALA A 836 -1.50 32.99 -28.43
CA ALA A 836 -0.06 33.17 -28.53
C ALA A 836 0.55 32.30 -29.64
N ILE A 837 0.14 31.03 -29.72
CA ILE A 837 0.59 30.10 -30.77
C ILE A 837 0.09 30.59 -32.14
N LYS A 838 -1.20 30.96 -32.26
CA LYS A 838 -1.74 31.53 -33.51
C LYS A 838 -0.98 32.78 -33.96
N PHE A 839 -0.65 33.67 -33.01
CA PHE A 839 0.11 34.88 -33.29
C PHE A 839 1.51 34.53 -33.81
N ALA A 840 2.23 33.63 -33.14
CA ALA A 840 3.57 33.23 -33.57
C ALA A 840 3.57 32.58 -34.96
N VAL A 841 2.60 31.70 -35.25
CA VAL A 841 2.47 31.05 -36.57
C VAL A 841 2.14 32.05 -37.68
N ARG A 842 1.23 32.99 -37.43
CA ARG A 842 0.86 34.02 -38.42
C ARG A 842 2.02 34.96 -38.75
N ASN A 843 2.84 35.29 -37.76
CA ASN A 843 3.98 36.19 -37.90
C ASN A 843 5.30 35.43 -38.15
N ALA A 844 5.25 34.13 -38.45
CA ALA A 844 6.44 33.33 -38.67
C ALA A 844 7.17 33.80 -39.92
N VAL A 845 8.44 34.17 -39.78
CA VAL A 845 9.29 34.51 -40.91
C VAL A 845 10.02 33.28 -41.44
N LYS A 846 10.44 33.32 -42.71
CA LYS A 846 11.14 32.20 -43.33
C LYS A 846 12.42 31.83 -42.57
N GLY A 847 12.57 30.55 -42.26
CA GLY A 847 13.65 29.96 -41.48
C GLY A 847 13.54 30.15 -39.97
N SER A 848 12.42 30.68 -39.45
CA SER A 848 12.25 30.89 -38.00
C SER A 848 12.02 29.60 -37.23
N LEU A 849 12.41 29.61 -35.95
CA LEU A 849 12.19 28.54 -34.99
C LEU A 849 11.30 29.08 -33.84
N ILE A 850 10.07 28.59 -33.77
CA ILE A 850 9.11 28.91 -32.71
C ILE A 850 9.20 27.85 -31.63
N ILE A 851 9.45 28.24 -30.39
CA ILE A 851 9.69 27.33 -29.26
C ILE A 851 8.59 27.54 -28.22
N LEU A 852 7.80 26.51 -27.95
CA LEU A 852 6.69 26.52 -27.02
C LEU A 852 7.09 25.83 -25.73
N CYS A 853 7.23 26.61 -24.66
CA CYS A 853 7.39 26.11 -23.29
C CYS A 853 6.00 25.99 -22.66
N SER A 854 5.30 24.88 -22.97
CA SER A 854 3.92 24.67 -22.56
C SER A 854 3.82 23.77 -21.33
N ASP A 855 2.95 24.14 -20.39
CA ASP A 855 2.54 23.28 -19.27
C ASP A 855 1.17 22.61 -19.51
N VAL A 856 0.55 22.87 -20.67
CA VAL A 856 -0.72 22.31 -21.16
C VAL A 856 -0.48 21.60 -22.50
N ILE A 857 0.30 20.52 -22.42
CA ILE A 857 0.79 19.77 -23.59
C ILE A 857 -0.32 19.30 -24.57
N PRO A 858 -1.46 18.74 -24.12
CA PRO A 858 -2.46 18.22 -25.06
C PRO A 858 -3.04 19.27 -26.00
N ASP A 859 -3.44 20.43 -25.46
CA ASP A 859 -4.09 21.51 -26.21
C ASP A 859 -3.13 22.13 -27.23
N ALA A 860 -1.88 22.38 -26.81
CA ALA A 860 -0.84 22.90 -27.69
C ALA A 860 -0.49 21.91 -28.82
N LEU A 861 -0.36 20.60 -28.50
CA LEU A 861 -0.11 19.57 -29.52
C LEU A 861 -1.26 19.44 -30.52
N GLU A 862 -2.51 19.47 -30.06
CA GLU A 862 -3.69 19.41 -30.94
C GLU A 862 -3.71 20.60 -31.90
N LEU A 863 -3.43 21.81 -31.39
CA LEU A 863 -3.40 23.01 -32.21
C LEU A 863 -2.27 22.98 -33.26
N VAL A 864 -1.06 22.57 -32.86
CA VAL A 864 0.08 22.47 -33.80
C VAL A 864 -0.18 21.42 -34.88
N LYS A 865 -0.76 20.27 -34.52
CA LYS A 865 -1.17 19.26 -35.51
C LYS A 865 -2.22 19.80 -36.48
N LYS A 866 -3.21 20.54 -35.97
CA LYS A 866 -4.20 21.20 -36.82
C LYS A 866 -3.57 22.19 -37.80
N PHE A 867 -2.59 22.99 -37.37
CA PHE A 867 -1.86 23.86 -38.30
C PHE A 867 -1.09 23.06 -39.35
N LYS A 868 -0.50 21.92 -38.96
CA LYS A 868 0.21 21.08 -39.90
C LYS A 868 -0.72 20.46 -40.96
N GLU A 869 -1.92 20.07 -40.56
CA GLU A 869 -2.98 19.62 -41.49
C GLU A 869 -3.44 20.76 -42.42
N GLN A 870 -3.64 21.97 -41.88
CA GLN A 870 -4.00 23.15 -42.68
C GLN A 870 -2.91 23.53 -43.70
N GLU A 871 -1.62 23.43 -43.33
CA GLU A 871 -0.52 23.64 -44.26
C GLU A 871 -0.52 22.60 -45.38
N ALA A 872 -0.73 21.32 -45.03
CA ALA A 872 -0.80 20.24 -46.01
C ALA A 872 -1.96 20.44 -47.00
N ASN A 873 -3.05 21.06 -46.57
CA ASN A 873 -4.21 21.40 -47.40
C ASN A 873 -4.08 22.75 -48.13
N GLY A 874 -3.03 23.54 -47.87
CA GLY A 874 -2.86 24.88 -48.45
C GLY A 874 -3.78 25.96 -47.86
N GLU A 875 -4.34 25.71 -46.67
CA GLU A 875 -5.28 26.60 -45.97
C GLU A 875 -4.61 27.51 -44.92
N LEU A 876 -3.31 27.29 -44.66
CA LEU A 876 -2.55 28.07 -43.68
C LEU A 876 -2.00 29.35 -44.33
N ASN A 877 -2.59 30.50 -43.98
CA ASN A 877 -2.13 31.81 -44.46
C ASN A 877 -1.05 32.39 -43.52
N TYR A 878 0.10 32.74 -44.09
CA TYR A 878 1.17 33.51 -43.43
C TYR A 878 0.94 35.01 -43.60
N ALA A 879 1.43 35.85 -42.68
CA ALA A 879 1.52 37.28 -42.95
C ALA A 879 2.55 37.52 -44.07
N ASP A 880 2.14 38.27 -45.09
CA ASP A 880 2.97 38.63 -46.25
C ASP A 880 4.25 39.40 -45.88
#